data_AF-A0A9P9XVC9-F1
#
_entry.id   AF-A0A9P9XVC9-F1
#
_cell.length_a   1.000
_cell.length_b   1.000
_cell.length_c   1.000
_cell.angle_alpha   90.00
_cell.angle_beta   90.00
_cell.angle_gamma   90.00
#
_symmetry.space_group_name_H-M   'P 1'
#
loop_
_entity.id
_entity.type
_entity.pdbx_description
1 polymer ?
#
loop_
_entity_poly.entity_id
_entity_poly.type
_entity_poly.pdbx_seq_one_letter_code
_entity_poly.pdbx_strand_id
1 'polypeptide(L)'
;MTPAESFRVLDDQGRPITLVQAESSLKISAIAYGSAQQQKKAMVLVNPSSGPGHAVKLWEKQVKPLFDAARMHFDVVFLKKGGEATELMQNLDYKTYDAIIACSGDGTPHEIFNGLAKRPDAGRALRKLAIAQVPCGSGNAMAINLYGSNKAAVAAIGIIKGVVTPVDLVSITQGENNNRYVSVLSQAVGIIAESDLATEHLRWMGSKRFEVGLVMRIWKKQCYPCDLAMKVEVADKEEIKRFYAGKLDKAQTPEFYDKMYGHEGLPELKYGTVNSAISPDWQQISTDKIGNFYCGNMAYMAPDASFFPAALPSDGCMDLVTIDGDLSAMKGANVLLSVEASARASASMSKKFGRLTSGPWGRLKPVDQESLDSMGLVSKGDDRLRDEVTQEKYFRTIMEKYMIFCVDAATGDELSRRFAALELAEGAGPLSAPTAAPLRGPSRAETPTVNPDAEEHPEEPPDKFRSKTKIEVAPKSKQSVLVSRSTERESTAFSTSSETAPRPSSEKLADPENTRALSDILTALRKLREGIVASKRVDDFANQAYLFGVRLSILVRHPESYHPAILRLLQWLHPQNALESMTKEEIVGYLVLDTACRRKELTEAFILAKKYRLRSGKVYAVLHALVHDNWVRFRKLKGEVDGHKARIMEFAEDDMRITTLKAFGRTYMSVRVDFLEAMTDITWPEIQKNYECGWQREGDLVIIRKVKGKAQA
;
A
#
# COMPACT_ATOMS: atom_id res chain seq x y z
N MET A 1 -53.31 3.99 -2.77
CA MET A 1 -52.05 3.59 -2.09
C MET A 1 -50.94 3.72 -3.12
N THR A 2 -49.91 4.51 -2.85
CA THR A 2 -48.83 4.81 -3.80
C THR A 2 -47.59 3.94 -3.52
N PRO A 3 -46.81 3.54 -4.55
CA PRO A 3 -45.60 2.73 -4.37
C PRO A 3 -44.40 3.56 -3.89
N ALA A 4 -44.58 4.32 -2.80
CA ALA A 4 -43.60 5.29 -2.27
C ALA A 4 -42.88 4.83 -0.99
N GLU A 5 -43.26 3.69 -0.42
CA GLU A 5 -42.71 3.13 0.83
C GLU A 5 -41.71 1.99 0.57
N SER A 6 -40.95 2.08 -0.52
CA SER A 6 -39.90 1.11 -0.86
C SER A 6 -38.70 1.24 0.10
N PHE A 7 -38.66 0.36 1.11
CA PHE A 7 -37.50 -0.05 1.92
C PHE A 7 -36.26 0.85 1.87
N ARG A 8 -36.17 1.81 2.81
CA ARG A 8 -34.95 2.59 3.03
C ARG A 8 -33.93 1.75 3.80
N VAL A 9 -32.84 1.36 3.15
CA VAL A 9 -31.63 0.89 3.84
C VAL A 9 -30.95 2.12 4.44
N LEU A 10 -30.45 2.02 5.68
CA LEU A 10 -29.71 3.10 6.33
C LEU A 10 -28.20 2.84 6.27
N ASP A 11 -27.41 3.91 6.25
CA ASP A 11 -25.96 3.86 6.38
C ASP A 11 -25.50 3.86 7.84
N ASP A 12 -24.18 3.87 8.03
CA ASP A 12 -23.51 3.81 9.33
C ASP A 12 -23.72 5.05 10.22
N GLN A 13 -24.44 6.07 9.74
CA GLN A 13 -24.89 7.23 10.50
C GLN A 13 -26.43 7.34 10.55
N GLY A 14 -27.15 6.27 10.19
CA GLY A 14 -28.61 6.23 10.19
C GLY A 14 -29.24 6.99 9.01
N ARG A 15 -28.46 7.41 8.01
CA ARG A 15 -28.95 8.20 6.87
C ARG A 15 -29.44 7.25 5.76
N PRO A 16 -30.56 7.52 5.08
CA PRO A 16 -31.08 6.62 4.07
C PRO A 16 -30.17 6.58 2.83
N ILE A 17 -29.63 5.39 2.54
CA ILE A 17 -28.92 5.07 1.29
C ILE A 17 -29.83 4.33 0.32
N THR A 18 -29.55 4.50 -0.97
CA THR A 18 -30.25 3.75 -2.03
C THR A 18 -29.83 2.28 -2.01
N LEU A 19 -30.74 1.39 -2.44
CA LEU A 19 -30.44 -0.04 -2.63
C LEU A 19 -29.20 -0.28 -3.51
N VAL A 20 -28.98 0.58 -4.51
CA VAL A 20 -27.79 0.54 -5.40
C VAL A 20 -26.49 0.80 -4.63
N GLN A 21 -26.48 1.73 -3.68
CA GLN A 21 -25.33 1.98 -2.80
C GLN A 21 -25.12 0.81 -1.83
N ALA A 22 -26.18 0.28 -1.21
CA ALA A 22 -26.09 -0.87 -0.31
C ALA A 22 -25.54 -2.13 -1.02
N GLU A 23 -26.06 -2.44 -2.21
CA GLU A 23 -25.52 -3.51 -3.08
C GLU A 23 -24.05 -3.27 -3.44
N SER A 24 -23.67 -2.02 -3.70
CA SER A 24 -22.29 -1.68 -4.03
C SER A 24 -21.37 -1.91 -2.84
N SER A 25 -21.76 -1.48 -1.63
CA SER A 25 -21.02 -1.74 -0.38
C SER A 25 -20.83 -3.23 -0.08
N LEU A 26 -21.88 -4.05 -0.27
CA LEU A 26 -21.80 -5.50 -0.11
C LEU A 26 -20.86 -6.14 -1.16
N LYS A 27 -20.90 -5.67 -2.41
CA LYS A 27 -19.98 -6.11 -3.47
C LYS A 27 -18.54 -5.67 -3.18
N ILE A 28 -18.33 -4.47 -2.62
CA ILE A 28 -17.00 -3.99 -2.19
C ILE A 28 -16.46 -4.87 -1.05
N SER A 29 -17.24 -5.16 0.00
CA SER A 29 -16.75 -5.94 1.14
C SER A 29 -16.37 -7.37 0.74
N ALA A 30 -17.21 -8.04 -0.06
CA ALA A 30 -16.91 -9.35 -0.62
C ALA A 30 -15.62 -9.36 -1.46
N ILE A 31 -15.38 -8.32 -2.26
CA ILE A 31 -14.14 -8.17 -3.05
C ILE A 31 -12.93 -7.88 -2.14
N ALA A 32 -13.10 -7.04 -1.12
CA ALA A 32 -12.02 -6.59 -0.25
C ALA A 32 -11.61 -7.61 0.82
N TYR A 33 -12.41 -8.66 1.07
CA TYR A 33 -12.08 -9.76 1.98
C TYR A 33 -11.83 -11.09 1.24
N GLY A 34 -12.43 -11.31 0.06
CA GLY A 34 -12.28 -12.56 -0.68
C GLY A 34 -12.81 -13.76 0.12
N SER A 35 -11.93 -14.73 0.41
CA SER A 35 -12.23 -15.89 1.25
C SER A 35 -12.05 -15.65 2.77
N ALA A 36 -11.58 -14.48 3.20
CA ALA A 36 -11.38 -14.18 4.60
C ALA A 36 -12.70 -13.89 5.33
N GLN A 37 -12.91 -14.54 6.48
CA GLN A 37 -14.06 -14.28 7.36
C GLN A 37 -14.08 -12.81 7.80
N GLN A 38 -15.22 -12.14 7.58
CA GLN A 38 -15.51 -10.78 8.05
C GLN A 38 -16.02 -10.81 9.49
N GLN A 39 -15.86 -9.70 10.24
CA GLN A 39 -16.41 -9.52 11.60
C GLN A 39 -16.10 -10.68 12.57
N LYS A 40 -14.91 -11.29 12.44
CA LYS A 40 -14.41 -12.36 13.32
C LYS A 40 -14.61 -11.99 14.80
N LYS A 41 -15.04 -12.95 15.62
CA LYS A 41 -15.02 -12.81 17.09
C LYS A 41 -13.67 -13.25 17.63
N ALA A 42 -13.02 -12.47 18.49
CA ALA A 42 -11.72 -12.85 19.02
C ALA A 42 -11.51 -12.51 20.51
N MET A 43 -10.70 -13.30 21.20
CA MET A 43 -10.16 -12.90 22.49
C MET A 43 -8.71 -12.45 22.34
N VAL A 44 -8.41 -11.24 22.79
CA VAL A 44 -7.08 -10.62 22.70
C VAL A 44 -6.38 -10.71 24.06
N LEU A 45 -5.29 -11.48 24.11
CA LEU A 45 -4.43 -11.57 25.29
C LEU A 45 -3.26 -10.60 25.14
N VAL A 46 -3.28 -9.50 25.90
CA VAL A 46 -2.19 -8.51 25.92
C VAL A 46 -1.24 -8.83 27.07
N ASN A 47 0.05 -9.00 26.77
CA ASN A 47 1.09 -9.19 27.78
C ASN A 47 1.85 -7.87 28.00
N PRO A 48 1.58 -7.10 29.07
CA PRO A 48 2.18 -5.77 29.26
C PRO A 48 3.71 -5.80 29.37
N SER A 49 4.24 -6.88 29.97
CA SER A 49 5.67 -7.12 30.18
C SER A 49 6.38 -7.74 28.96
N SER A 50 5.71 -7.82 27.80
CA SER A 50 6.31 -8.33 26.57
C SER A 50 7.33 -7.36 25.98
N GLY A 51 8.50 -7.90 25.62
CA GLY A 51 9.59 -7.15 24.98
C GLY A 51 10.08 -5.98 25.85
N PRO A 52 10.33 -4.80 25.26
CA PRO A 52 10.66 -3.57 26.00
C PRO A 52 9.49 -2.95 26.81
N GLY A 53 8.45 -3.72 27.18
CA GLY A 53 7.27 -3.20 27.89
C GLY A 53 6.43 -2.25 27.05
N HIS A 54 6.20 -2.59 25.78
CA HIS A 54 5.51 -1.70 24.81
C HIS A 54 4.21 -2.28 24.24
N ALA A 55 3.82 -3.50 24.61
CA ALA A 55 2.65 -4.20 24.05
C ALA A 55 1.35 -3.38 24.17
N VAL A 56 1.02 -2.84 25.34
CA VAL A 56 -0.18 -2.03 25.57
C VAL A 56 -0.20 -0.80 24.66
N LYS A 57 0.94 -0.14 24.48
CA LYS A 57 1.09 1.06 23.61
C LYS A 57 0.97 0.71 22.12
N LEU A 58 1.41 -0.48 21.70
CA LEU A 58 1.24 -0.98 20.34
C LEU A 58 -0.21 -1.39 20.08
N TRP A 59 -0.83 -2.10 21.03
CA TRP A 59 -2.25 -2.46 21.01
C TRP A 59 -3.14 -1.23 20.82
N GLU A 60 -3.10 -0.27 21.75
CA GLU A 60 -3.96 0.92 21.72
C GLU A 60 -3.70 1.85 20.52
N LYS A 61 -2.46 1.97 20.04
CA LYS A 61 -2.11 2.95 18.98
C LYS A 61 -1.96 2.38 17.57
N GLN A 62 -1.95 1.06 17.39
CA GLN A 62 -1.77 0.42 16.08
C GLN A 62 -2.74 -0.71 15.78
N VAL A 63 -3.18 -1.48 16.78
CA VAL A 63 -3.98 -2.70 16.54
C VAL A 63 -5.45 -2.43 16.78
N LYS A 64 -5.81 -1.97 17.98
CA LYS A 64 -7.21 -1.69 18.36
C LYS A 64 -7.91 -0.78 17.34
N PRO A 65 -7.32 0.34 16.87
CA PRO A 65 -7.99 1.20 15.89
C PRO A 65 -8.24 0.52 14.53
N LEU A 66 -7.42 -0.47 14.14
CA LEU A 66 -7.63 -1.24 12.92
C LEU A 66 -8.71 -2.32 13.10
N PHE A 67 -8.78 -2.96 14.28
CA PHE A 67 -9.85 -3.90 14.60
C PHE A 67 -11.20 -3.19 14.74
N ASP A 68 -11.24 -2.03 15.41
CA ASP A 68 -12.40 -1.13 15.49
C ASP A 68 -12.89 -0.75 14.08
N ALA A 69 -11.98 -0.25 13.23
CA ALA A 69 -12.30 0.15 11.84
C ALA A 69 -12.76 -1.03 10.96
N ALA A 70 -12.28 -2.24 11.23
CA ALA A 70 -12.72 -3.47 10.56
C ALA A 70 -14.06 -4.02 11.08
N ARG A 71 -14.61 -3.44 12.17
CA ARG A 71 -15.76 -3.95 12.94
C ARG A 71 -15.55 -5.41 13.37
N MET A 72 -14.33 -5.71 13.78
CA MET A 72 -13.98 -6.98 14.40
C MET A 72 -14.46 -6.95 15.86
N HIS A 73 -15.17 -7.98 16.29
CA HIS A 73 -15.64 -8.07 17.67
C HIS A 73 -14.53 -8.71 18.52
N PHE A 74 -14.13 -8.06 19.61
CA PHE A 74 -13.09 -8.62 20.47
C PHE A 74 -13.24 -8.25 21.95
N ASP A 75 -12.87 -9.21 22.79
CA ASP A 75 -12.71 -9.05 24.24
C ASP A 75 -11.22 -8.98 24.58
N VAL A 76 -10.82 -8.11 25.51
CA VAL A 76 -9.40 -7.84 25.83
C VAL A 76 -9.08 -8.26 27.26
N VAL A 77 -8.05 -9.10 27.42
CA VAL A 77 -7.52 -9.54 28.71
C VAL A 77 -6.06 -9.11 28.83
N PHE A 78 -5.74 -8.36 29.87
CA PHE A 78 -4.37 -7.98 30.21
C PHE A 78 -3.77 -9.01 31.19
N LEU A 79 -2.79 -9.77 30.72
CA LEU A 79 -2.10 -10.80 31.50
C LEU A 79 -1.21 -10.15 32.58
N LYS A 80 -1.10 -10.81 33.74
CA LYS A 80 -0.39 -10.35 34.94
C LYS A 80 0.82 -11.23 35.27
N LYS A 81 0.72 -12.54 35.01
CA LYS A 81 1.79 -13.54 35.24
C LYS A 81 2.00 -14.43 34.01
N GLY A 82 3.15 -15.10 33.94
CA GLY A 82 3.34 -16.24 33.02
C GLY A 82 2.46 -17.42 33.44
N GLY A 83 2.03 -18.22 32.46
CA GLY A 83 1.10 -19.34 32.65
C GLY A 83 -0.38 -18.94 32.68
N GLU A 84 -0.71 -17.66 32.85
CA GLU A 84 -2.10 -17.17 32.89
C GLU A 84 -2.85 -17.40 31.57
N ALA A 85 -2.16 -17.34 30.41
CA ALA A 85 -2.80 -17.69 29.14
C ALA A 85 -3.08 -19.19 29.03
N THR A 86 -2.26 -20.04 29.67
CA THR A 86 -2.52 -21.49 29.77
C THR A 86 -3.76 -21.77 30.63
N GLU A 87 -3.84 -21.13 31.81
CA GLU A 87 -4.99 -21.23 32.73
C GLU A 87 -6.30 -20.74 32.08
N LEU A 88 -6.25 -19.63 31.33
CA LEU A 88 -7.40 -19.11 30.59
C LEU A 88 -7.84 -20.04 29.45
N MET A 89 -6.92 -20.52 28.60
CA MET A 89 -7.28 -21.39 27.48
C MET A 89 -7.85 -22.72 27.93
N GLN A 90 -7.34 -23.30 29.02
CA GLN A 90 -7.84 -24.57 29.54
C GLN A 90 -9.33 -24.48 29.91
N ASN A 91 -9.80 -23.33 30.39
CA ASN A 91 -11.18 -23.12 30.86
C ASN A 91 -12.09 -22.36 29.86
N LEU A 92 -11.58 -21.98 28.69
CA LEU A 92 -12.30 -21.18 27.69
C LEU A 92 -13.49 -21.93 27.05
N ASP A 93 -14.63 -21.26 26.82
CA ASP A 93 -15.59 -21.75 25.81
C ASP A 93 -15.11 -21.36 24.41
N TYR A 94 -14.33 -22.26 23.81
CA TYR A 94 -13.74 -22.10 22.48
C TYR A 94 -14.77 -21.91 21.34
N LYS A 95 -16.07 -22.12 21.59
CA LYS A 95 -17.14 -21.95 20.59
C LYS A 95 -17.60 -20.50 20.45
N THR A 96 -17.31 -19.65 21.43
CA THR A 96 -17.72 -18.23 21.43
C THR A 96 -16.85 -17.35 20.52
N TYR A 97 -15.63 -17.79 20.23
CA TYR A 97 -14.63 -17.06 19.44
C TYR A 97 -14.26 -17.81 18.14
N ASP A 98 -13.80 -17.05 17.16
CA ASP A 98 -13.15 -17.55 15.94
C ASP A 98 -11.63 -17.55 16.06
N ALA A 99 -11.07 -16.61 16.83
CA ALA A 99 -9.62 -16.46 16.97
C ALA A 99 -9.16 -16.09 18.39
N ILE A 100 -7.94 -16.50 18.75
CA ILE A 100 -7.23 -16.03 19.95
C ILE A 100 -5.98 -15.28 19.48
N ILE A 101 -5.80 -14.05 19.98
CA ILE A 101 -4.80 -13.11 19.49
C ILE A 101 -3.85 -12.72 20.62
N ALA A 102 -2.60 -13.16 20.54
CA ALA A 102 -1.56 -12.83 21.52
C ALA A 102 -0.82 -11.54 21.11
N CYS A 103 -0.99 -10.47 21.88
CA CYS A 103 -0.18 -9.25 21.76
C CYS A 103 1.08 -9.39 22.63
N SER A 104 2.07 -10.09 22.09
CA SER A 104 3.21 -10.65 22.83
C SER A 104 4.40 -10.97 21.91
N GLY A 105 5.44 -11.62 22.47
CA GLY A 105 6.37 -12.47 21.71
C GLY A 105 5.86 -13.91 21.56
N ASP A 106 6.71 -14.82 21.11
CA ASP A 106 6.35 -16.22 20.77
C ASP A 106 5.90 -17.09 21.98
N GLY A 107 6.26 -16.71 23.21
CA GLY A 107 5.92 -17.47 24.41
C GLY A 107 4.42 -17.50 24.77
N THR A 108 3.66 -16.43 24.53
CA THR A 108 2.21 -16.43 24.85
C THR A 108 1.37 -17.25 23.86
N PRO A 109 1.65 -17.28 22.53
CA PRO A 109 1.14 -18.33 21.64
C PRO A 109 1.44 -19.75 22.15
N HIS A 110 2.66 -20.03 22.62
CA HIS A 110 3.00 -21.33 23.19
C HIS A 110 2.18 -21.68 24.44
N GLU A 111 1.94 -20.72 25.35
CA GLU A 111 1.00 -20.88 26.47
C GLU A 111 -0.45 -21.17 25.99
N ILE A 112 -0.91 -20.46 24.95
CA ILE A 112 -2.25 -20.65 24.37
C ILE A 112 -2.41 -22.08 23.83
N PHE A 113 -1.48 -22.54 22.99
CA PHE A 113 -1.49 -23.91 22.44
C PHE A 113 -1.49 -24.96 23.56
N ASN A 114 -0.65 -24.79 24.59
CA ASN A 114 -0.58 -25.75 25.71
C ASN A 114 -1.82 -25.72 26.63
N GLY A 115 -2.45 -24.56 26.83
CA GLY A 115 -3.70 -24.49 27.58
C GLY A 115 -4.86 -25.17 26.86
N LEU A 116 -4.95 -25.02 25.52
CA LEU A 116 -5.93 -25.75 24.71
C LEU A 116 -5.62 -27.26 24.67
N ALA A 117 -4.34 -27.64 24.58
CA ALA A 117 -3.91 -29.04 24.56
C ALA A 117 -4.16 -29.80 25.88
N LYS A 118 -4.29 -29.08 27.02
CA LYS A 118 -4.65 -29.65 28.34
C LYS A 118 -6.14 -29.97 28.50
N ARG A 119 -6.97 -29.68 27.51
CA ARG A 119 -8.42 -29.90 27.57
C ARG A 119 -8.81 -31.35 27.19
N PRO A 120 -9.93 -31.89 27.72
CA PRO A 120 -10.45 -33.19 27.26
C PRO A 120 -10.91 -33.15 25.80
N ASP A 121 -11.41 -32.00 25.33
CA ASP A 121 -11.84 -31.73 23.94
C ASP A 121 -10.77 -30.99 23.11
N ALA A 122 -9.50 -31.11 23.49
CA ALA A 122 -8.37 -30.41 22.89
C ALA A 122 -8.31 -30.47 21.36
N GLY A 123 -8.64 -31.63 20.76
CA GLY A 123 -8.65 -31.80 19.32
C GLY A 123 -9.66 -30.88 18.64
N ARG A 124 -10.90 -30.82 19.16
CA ARG A 124 -11.94 -29.92 18.63
C ARG A 124 -11.60 -28.46 18.89
N ALA A 125 -11.04 -28.13 20.05
CA ALA A 125 -10.67 -26.76 20.39
C ALA A 125 -9.55 -26.22 19.48
N LEU A 126 -8.48 -26.99 19.28
CA LEU A 126 -7.35 -26.64 18.41
C LEU A 126 -7.73 -26.56 16.92
N ARG A 127 -8.73 -27.33 16.46
CA ARG A 127 -9.24 -27.23 15.07
C ARG A 127 -10.17 -26.03 14.83
N LYS A 128 -10.92 -25.57 15.84
CA LYS A 128 -11.89 -24.45 15.68
C LYS A 128 -11.27 -23.06 15.87
N LEU A 129 -10.29 -22.90 16.76
CA LEU A 129 -9.69 -21.60 17.08
C LEU A 129 -8.49 -21.27 16.19
N ALA A 130 -8.58 -20.19 15.43
CA ALA A 130 -7.41 -19.62 14.76
C ALA A 130 -6.52 -18.88 15.78
N ILE A 131 -5.25 -19.26 15.91
CA ILE A 131 -4.32 -18.62 16.85
C ILE A 131 -3.39 -17.67 16.09
N ALA A 132 -3.30 -16.42 16.54
CA ALA A 132 -2.56 -15.35 15.89
C ALA A 132 -1.68 -14.59 16.87
N GLN A 133 -0.62 -13.96 16.35
CA GLN A 133 0.33 -13.15 17.12
C GLN A 133 0.37 -11.72 16.57
N VAL A 134 0.20 -10.73 17.44
CA VAL A 134 0.62 -9.36 17.16
C VAL A 134 2.03 -9.20 17.74
N PRO A 135 3.07 -8.96 16.91
CA PRO A 135 4.46 -8.89 17.34
C PRO A 135 4.68 -7.73 18.33
N CYS A 136 4.82 -8.07 19.60
CA CYS A 136 5.07 -7.14 20.72
C CYS A 136 6.23 -7.61 21.64
N GLY A 137 6.92 -8.70 21.30
CA GLY A 137 8.04 -9.26 22.06
C GLY A 137 9.41 -8.96 21.44
N SER A 138 10.45 -9.51 22.08
CA SER A 138 11.83 -9.47 21.58
C SER A 138 12.06 -10.52 20.48
N GLY A 139 11.40 -11.68 20.58
CA GLY A 139 11.24 -12.66 19.50
C GLY A 139 9.76 -12.70 19.09
N ASN A 140 9.50 -12.64 17.79
CA ASN A 140 8.16 -12.69 17.17
C ASN A 140 8.22 -13.52 15.87
N ALA A 141 8.89 -14.67 15.93
CA ALA A 141 9.13 -15.54 14.78
C ALA A 141 7.82 -16.04 14.16
N MET A 142 6.80 -16.31 14.97
CA MET A 142 5.47 -16.72 14.47
C MET A 142 4.87 -15.66 13.54
N ALA A 143 4.86 -14.38 13.93
CA ALA A 143 4.37 -13.27 13.10
C ALA A 143 5.20 -13.05 11.82
N ILE A 144 6.49 -13.38 11.82
CA ILE A 144 7.33 -13.30 10.62
C ILE A 144 6.93 -14.37 9.62
N ASN A 145 6.69 -15.61 10.05
CA ASN A 145 6.20 -16.68 9.17
C ASN A 145 4.75 -16.43 8.68
N LEU A 146 3.87 -15.90 9.54
CA LEU A 146 2.46 -15.67 9.20
C LEU A 146 2.22 -14.43 8.32
N TYR A 147 3.01 -13.35 8.47
CA TYR A 147 2.73 -12.05 7.83
C TYR A 147 3.92 -11.46 7.07
N GLY A 148 5.09 -12.12 7.05
CA GLY A 148 6.32 -11.56 6.49
C GLY A 148 6.78 -10.26 7.17
N SER A 149 6.31 -9.96 8.39
CA SER A 149 6.54 -8.66 9.01
C SER A 149 6.47 -8.63 10.53
N ASN A 150 7.52 -8.08 11.15
CA ASN A 150 7.62 -7.84 12.58
C ASN A 150 6.94 -6.50 12.99
N LYS A 151 5.79 -6.16 12.40
CA LYS A 151 5.08 -4.88 12.60
C LYS A 151 3.65 -5.12 13.07
N ALA A 152 3.29 -4.60 14.25
CA ALA A 152 1.97 -4.79 14.87
C ALA A 152 0.81 -4.40 13.95
N ALA A 153 0.88 -3.24 13.26
CA ALA A 153 -0.14 -2.82 12.30
C ALA A 153 -0.26 -3.76 11.07
N VAL A 154 0.82 -4.40 10.62
CA VAL A 154 0.79 -5.33 9.48
C VAL A 154 0.17 -6.67 9.92
N ALA A 155 0.55 -7.17 11.10
CA ALA A 155 -0.08 -8.34 11.70
C ALA A 155 -1.59 -8.12 11.95
N ALA A 156 -1.99 -6.93 12.41
CA ALA A 156 -3.39 -6.57 12.59
C ALA A 156 -4.19 -6.67 11.28
N ILE A 157 -3.65 -6.12 10.17
CA ILE A 157 -4.25 -6.27 8.83
C ILE A 157 -4.27 -7.75 8.40
N GLY A 158 -3.19 -8.50 8.69
CA GLY A 158 -3.09 -9.93 8.45
C GLY A 158 -4.10 -10.78 9.23
N ILE A 159 -4.55 -10.34 10.40
CA ILE A 159 -5.60 -10.99 11.19
C ILE A 159 -7.00 -10.66 10.62
N ILE A 160 -7.24 -9.38 10.32
CA ILE A 160 -8.50 -8.92 9.72
C ILE A 160 -8.73 -9.63 8.37
N LYS A 161 -7.72 -9.60 7.49
CA LYS A 161 -7.78 -10.11 6.11
C LYS A 161 -7.26 -11.55 5.95
N GLY A 162 -6.83 -12.18 7.04
CA GLY A 162 -6.33 -13.54 7.03
C GLY A 162 -7.40 -14.57 6.71
N VAL A 163 -7.01 -15.54 5.89
CA VAL A 163 -7.59 -16.89 5.81
C VAL A 163 -6.88 -17.75 6.86
N VAL A 164 -7.57 -18.75 7.42
CA VAL A 164 -6.95 -19.67 8.39
C VAL A 164 -6.07 -20.67 7.64
N THR A 165 -4.81 -20.79 8.06
CA THR A 165 -3.85 -21.78 7.54
C THR A 165 -3.70 -22.90 8.56
N PRO A 166 -3.85 -24.18 8.18
CA PRO A 166 -3.48 -25.32 9.03
C PRO A 166 -2.00 -25.27 9.42
N VAL A 167 -1.67 -25.61 10.66
CA VAL A 167 -0.29 -25.70 11.16
C VAL A 167 -0.16 -26.94 12.04
N ASP A 168 0.86 -27.77 11.79
CA ASP A 168 1.16 -28.96 12.59
C ASP A 168 1.67 -28.59 13.99
N LEU A 169 1.39 -29.44 14.98
CA LEU A 169 1.83 -29.24 16.37
C LEU A 169 2.67 -30.42 16.84
N VAL A 170 3.88 -30.13 17.31
CA VAL A 170 4.85 -31.11 17.79
C VAL A 170 4.42 -31.59 19.17
N SER A 171 4.14 -32.89 19.34
CA SER A 171 3.93 -33.47 20.67
C SER A 171 5.27 -33.85 21.30
N ILE A 172 5.57 -33.29 22.48
CA ILE A 172 6.80 -33.54 23.23
C ILE A 172 6.44 -34.22 24.55
N THR A 173 7.09 -35.33 24.90
CA THR A 173 6.99 -35.95 26.24
C THR A 173 8.29 -35.76 27.01
N GLN A 174 8.23 -35.31 28.26
CA GLN A 174 9.43 -35.05 29.08
C GLN A 174 9.26 -35.46 30.54
N GLY A 175 10.33 -36.01 31.12
CA GLY A 175 10.43 -36.41 32.53
C GLY A 175 9.71 -37.72 32.85
N GLU A 176 10.04 -38.30 34.01
CA GLU A 176 9.56 -39.60 34.47
C GLU A 176 8.03 -39.72 34.48
N ASN A 177 7.32 -38.63 34.76
CA ASN A 177 5.85 -38.55 34.76
C ASN A 177 5.23 -38.51 33.35
N ASN A 178 6.00 -38.67 32.27
CA ASN A 178 5.53 -38.64 30.88
C ASN A 178 4.73 -37.37 30.52
N ASN A 179 5.12 -36.20 31.05
CA ASN A 179 4.41 -34.94 30.82
C ASN A 179 4.40 -34.58 29.32
N ARG A 180 3.20 -34.55 28.72
CA ARG A 180 2.99 -34.19 27.31
C ARG A 180 2.75 -32.69 27.15
N TYR A 181 3.55 -32.07 26.31
CA TYR A 181 3.42 -30.69 25.85
C TYR A 181 3.14 -30.66 24.35
N VAL A 182 2.61 -29.54 23.86
CA VAL A 182 2.61 -29.20 22.44
C VAL A 182 3.61 -28.08 22.18
N SER A 183 4.30 -28.15 21.03
CA SER A 183 5.17 -27.07 20.56
C SER A 183 4.84 -26.68 19.13
N VAL A 184 5.18 -25.44 18.82
CA VAL A 184 5.04 -24.75 17.55
C VAL A 184 6.32 -23.94 17.36
N LEU A 185 6.63 -23.54 16.13
CA LEU A 185 7.87 -22.85 15.75
C LEU A 185 9.10 -23.76 15.79
N SER A 186 9.65 -24.05 16.97
CA SER A 186 10.94 -24.76 17.09
C SER A 186 11.21 -25.43 18.44
N GLN A 187 12.25 -26.28 18.48
CA GLN A 187 12.81 -26.92 19.67
C GLN A 187 14.34 -26.93 19.55
N ALA A 188 15.05 -26.51 20.61
CA ALA A 188 16.50 -26.32 20.60
C ALA A 188 17.21 -26.97 21.79
N VAL A 189 18.41 -27.51 21.56
CA VAL A 189 19.38 -27.94 22.58
C VAL A 189 20.76 -27.44 22.20
N GLY A 190 21.55 -27.00 23.18
CA GLY A 190 22.86 -26.39 22.95
C GLY A 190 22.77 -24.88 22.68
N ILE A 191 23.67 -24.37 21.84
CA ILE A 191 23.98 -22.93 21.71
C ILE A 191 22.76 -22.03 21.48
N ILE A 192 21.75 -22.44 20.71
CA ILE A 192 20.55 -21.61 20.47
C ILE A 192 19.72 -21.44 21.75
N ALA A 193 19.27 -22.53 22.38
CA ALA A 193 18.49 -22.47 23.62
C ALA A 193 19.24 -21.74 24.74
N GLU A 194 20.55 -21.98 24.85
CA GLU A 194 21.44 -21.32 25.80
C GLU A 194 21.60 -19.81 25.52
N SER A 195 21.52 -19.38 24.26
CA SER A 195 21.50 -17.96 23.87
C SER A 195 20.17 -17.29 24.25
N ASP A 196 19.05 -18.01 24.16
CA ASP A 196 17.75 -17.51 24.60
C ASP A 196 17.68 -17.36 26.12
N LEU A 197 18.12 -18.38 26.87
CA LEU A 197 18.10 -18.41 28.33
C LEU A 197 19.05 -17.39 28.96
N ALA A 198 20.35 -17.43 28.62
CA ALA A 198 21.31 -16.58 29.31
C ALA A 198 21.19 -15.09 28.95
N THR A 199 20.44 -14.73 27.90
CA THR A 199 20.18 -13.33 27.53
C THR A 199 18.82 -12.80 28.01
N GLU A 200 18.11 -13.55 28.87
CA GLU A 200 16.88 -13.11 29.55
C GLU A 200 17.06 -11.75 30.25
N HIS A 201 18.18 -11.57 30.96
CA HIS A 201 18.54 -10.32 31.63
C HIS A 201 18.82 -9.14 30.66
N LEU A 202 18.96 -9.42 29.36
CA LEU A 202 19.16 -8.45 28.28
C LEU A 202 17.88 -8.19 27.46
N ARG A 203 16.69 -8.58 27.96
CA ARG A 203 15.39 -8.30 27.30
C ARG A 203 15.19 -6.83 26.87
N TRP A 204 15.83 -5.87 27.55
CA TRP A 204 15.85 -4.45 27.19
C TRP A 204 16.45 -4.16 25.79
N MET A 205 17.31 -5.04 25.26
CA MET A 205 17.91 -4.92 23.93
C MET A 205 16.98 -5.33 22.78
N GLY A 206 15.77 -5.81 23.08
CA GLY A 206 14.88 -6.38 22.06
C GLY A 206 15.48 -7.64 21.41
N SER A 207 15.33 -7.78 20.10
CA SER A 207 15.83 -8.93 19.34
C SER A 207 17.36 -9.08 19.34
N LYS A 208 18.11 -7.97 19.47
CA LYS A 208 19.58 -7.99 19.43
C LYS A 208 20.23 -8.83 20.53
N ARG A 209 19.49 -9.18 21.58
CA ARG A 209 19.95 -10.10 22.63
C ARG A 209 20.37 -11.45 22.06
N PHE A 210 19.67 -11.96 21.04
CA PHE A 210 19.92 -13.27 20.44
C PHE A 210 21.25 -13.31 19.68
N GLU A 211 21.52 -12.29 18.86
CA GLU A 211 22.79 -12.10 18.15
C GLU A 211 23.98 -12.10 19.12
N VAL A 212 23.86 -11.35 20.23
CA VAL A 212 24.89 -11.25 21.27
C VAL A 212 25.11 -12.59 21.97
N GLY A 213 24.04 -13.29 22.37
CA GLY A 213 24.11 -14.60 23.02
C GLY A 213 24.81 -15.66 22.16
N LEU A 214 24.53 -15.64 20.85
CA LEU A 214 25.11 -16.55 19.87
C LEU A 214 26.61 -16.28 19.64
N VAL A 215 27.00 -15.02 19.40
CA VAL A 215 28.41 -14.64 19.19
C VAL A 215 29.26 -14.97 20.42
N MET A 216 28.76 -14.66 21.63
CA MET A 216 29.44 -14.99 22.89
C MET A 216 29.70 -16.49 23.08
N ARG A 217 28.90 -17.36 22.45
CA ARG A 217 29.02 -18.83 22.58
C ARG A 217 29.82 -19.49 21.48
N ILE A 218 29.74 -18.99 20.24
CA ILE A 218 30.63 -19.42 19.15
C ILE A 218 32.10 -19.19 19.55
N TRP A 219 32.42 -18.10 20.25
CA TRP A 219 33.76 -17.86 20.78
C TRP A 219 34.16 -18.77 21.97
N LYS A 220 33.19 -19.33 22.71
CA LYS A 220 33.45 -20.28 23.81
C LYS A 220 33.57 -21.75 23.37
N LYS A 221 33.15 -22.10 22.14
CA LYS A 221 33.14 -23.48 21.61
C LYS A 221 32.51 -24.50 22.57
N GLN A 222 31.32 -24.20 23.08
CA GLN A 222 30.61 -25.12 23.98
C GLN A 222 30.03 -26.30 23.20
N CYS A 223 30.44 -27.52 23.56
CA CYS A 223 29.82 -28.78 23.13
C CYS A 223 28.90 -29.31 24.24
N TYR A 224 27.87 -30.06 23.83
CA TYR A 224 26.82 -30.62 24.66
C TYR A 224 26.67 -32.11 24.30
N PRO A 225 27.30 -33.02 25.05
CA PRO A 225 27.17 -34.46 24.81
C PRO A 225 25.72 -34.90 24.92
N CYS A 226 25.19 -35.56 23.89
CA CYS A 226 23.89 -36.21 23.94
C CYS A 226 23.76 -37.31 22.88
N ASP A 227 22.98 -38.33 23.22
CA ASP A 227 22.56 -39.37 22.29
C ASP A 227 21.30 -38.91 21.56
N LEU A 228 21.36 -38.85 20.23
CA LEU A 228 20.20 -38.57 19.39
C LEU A 228 19.67 -39.86 18.77
N ALA A 229 18.36 -40.04 18.79
CA ALA A 229 17.67 -40.99 17.93
C ALA A 229 16.66 -40.23 17.05
N MET A 230 16.67 -40.50 15.75
CA MET A 230 15.78 -39.84 14.80
C MET A 230 15.23 -40.83 13.76
N LYS A 231 13.92 -40.73 13.49
CA LYS A 231 13.32 -41.40 12.33
C LYS A 231 13.34 -40.43 11.14
N VAL A 232 14.21 -40.69 10.18
CA VAL A 232 14.41 -39.82 9.03
C VAL A 232 13.47 -40.23 7.90
N GLU A 233 12.53 -39.36 7.53
CA GLU A 233 11.62 -39.57 6.39
C GLU A 233 12.25 -39.11 5.05
N VAL A 234 13.10 -38.07 5.07
CA VAL A 234 13.88 -37.57 3.92
C VAL A 234 15.24 -37.07 4.39
N ALA A 235 16.32 -37.41 3.67
CA ALA A 235 17.69 -37.05 4.05
C ALA A 235 18.45 -36.21 2.98
N ASP A 236 18.30 -36.56 1.69
CA ASP A 236 19.08 -35.89 0.63
C ASP A 236 18.54 -34.50 0.28
N LYS A 237 19.44 -33.59 -0.10
CA LYS A 237 19.12 -32.21 -0.44
C LYS A 237 18.26 -32.08 -1.70
N GLU A 238 18.47 -32.93 -2.70
CA GLU A 238 17.64 -32.96 -3.91
C GLU A 238 16.34 -33.77 -3.70
N GLU A 239 16.27 -34.61 -2.68
CA GLU A 239 15.00 -35.20 -2.20
C GLU A 239 14.15 -34.20 -1.44
N ILE A 240 14.71 -33.45 -0.49
CA ILE A 240 14.02 -32.39 0.26
C ILE A 240 13.40 -31.36 -0.71
N LYS A 241 14.15 -30.91 -1.72
CA LYS A 241 13.62 -30.05 -2.80
C LYS A 241 12.44 -30.67 -3.56
N ARG A 242 12.53 -31.96 -3.92
CA ARG A 242 11.47 -32.68 -4.65
C ARG A 242 10.22 -32.87 -3.80
N PHE A 243 10.40 -33.20 -2.52
CA PHE A 243 9.33 -33.34 -1.53
C PHE A 243 8.61 -32.00 -1.30
N TYR A 244 9.37 -30.93 -1.04
CA TYR A 244 8.86 -29.57 -0.90
C TYR A 244 8.02 -29.14 -2.11
N ALA A 245 8.55 -29.27 -3.33
CA ALA A 245 7.82 -28.93 -4.55
C ALA A 245 6.56 -29.78 -4.73
N GLY A 246 6.66 -31.11 -4.55
CA GLY A 246 5.53 -32.03 -4.69
C GLY A 246 4.46 -31.93 -3.59
N LYS A 247 4.77 -31.27 -2.47
CA LYS A 247 3.82 -30.90 -1.40
C LYS A 247 3.22 -29.52 -1.62
N LEU A 248 3.98 -28.56 -2.17
CA LEU A 248 3.51 -27.20 -2.47
C LEU A 248 2.33 -27.20 -3.46
N ASP A 249 2.40 -28.04 -4.51
CA ASP A 249 1.30 -28.23 -5.47
C ASP A 249 0.09 -28.97 -4.87
N LYS A 250 0.24 -29.60 -3.71
CA LYS A 250 -0.78 -30.39 -3.00
C LYS A 250 -1.22 -29.68 -1.72
N ALA A 251 -1.80 -28.49 -1.89
CA ALA A 251 -2.50 -27.81 -0.81
C ALA A 251 -3.55 -28.74 -0.17
N GLN A 252 -3.29 -29.16 1.07
CA GLN A 252 -4.12 -30.11 1.80
C GLN A 252 -5.45 -29.45 2.17
N THR A 253 -6.56 -30.08 1.80
CA THR A 253 -7.89 -29.50 1.94
C THR A 253 -8.46 -29.74 3.34
N PRO A 254 -9.46 -28.96 3.80
CA PRO A 254 -10.07 -29.16 5.13
C PRO A 254 -10.59 -30.59 5.35
N GLU A 255 -11.12 -31.25 4.32
CA GLU A 255 -11.64 -32.63 4.41
C GLU A 255 -10.54 -33.67 4.67
N PHE A 256 -9.28 -33.39 4.28
CA PHE A 256 -8.13 -34.22 4.62
C PHE A 256 -7.88 -34.18 6.14
N TYR A 257 -7.89 -32.98 6.73
CA TYR A 257 -7.67 -32.79 8.16
C TYR A 257 -8.82 -33.31 9.02
N ASP A 258 -10.08 -33.10 8.61
CA ASP A 258 -11.25 -33.65 9.32
C ASP A 258 -11.24 -35.19 9.34
N LYS A 259 -10.83 -35.82 8.23
CA LYS A 259 -10.69 -37.28 8.15
C LYS A 259 -9.49 -37.81 8.94
N MET A 260 -8.41 -37.05 9.04
CA MET A 260 -7.18 -37.46 9.74
C MET A 260 -7.24 -37.26 11.26
N TYR A 261 -8.02 -36.29 11.74
CA TYR A 261 -7.99 -35.85 13.14
C TYR A 261 -9.35 -35.88 13.86
N GLY A 262 -10.30 -36.73 13.45
CA GLY A 262 -11.66 -36.83 14.02
C GLY A 262 -11.79 -37.07 15.54
N HIS A 263 -10.67 -37.29 16.25
CA HIS A 263 -10.59 -37.41 17.71
C HIS A 263 -11.12 -36.16 18.45
N GLU A 264 -11.62 -36.40 19.67
CA GLU A 264 -12.14 -35.37 20.58
C GLU A 264 -11.00 -34.65 21.32
N GLY A 265 -10.09 -35.40 21.95
CA GLY A 265 -8.85 -34.91 22.55
C GLY A 265 -7.66 -34.88 21.58
N LEU A 266 -6.44 -34.85 22.12
CA LEU A 266 -5.20 -35.00 21.34
C LEU A 266 -5.10 -36.43 20.76
N PRO A 267 -4.50 -36.62 19.57
CA PRO A 267 -4.24 -37.95 19.01
C PRO A 267 -3.21 -38.72 19.85
N GLU A 268 -3.25 -40.05 19.78
CA GLU A 268 -2.30 -40.94 20.46
C GLU A 268 -0.87 -40.79 19.90
N LEU A 269 0.12 -41.14 20.71
CA LEU A 269 1.54 -40.97 20.37
C LEU A 269 2.05 -42.18 19.58
N LYS A 270 2.15 -42.02 18.25
CA LYS A 270 2.59 -43.05 17.28
C LYS A 270 3.86 -43.83 17.66
N TYR A 271 4.77 -43.22 18.41
CA TYR A 271 6.07 -43.78 18.79
C TYR A 271 6.26 -43.89 20.31
N GLY A 272 5.18 -43.86 21.11
CA GLY A 272 5.24 -43.97 22.56
C GLY A 272 5.63 -42.68 23.27
N THR A 273 6.43 -42.80 24.33
CA THR A 273 6.76 -41.72 25.29
C THR A 273 8.25 -41.71 25.63
N VAL A 274 8.73 -40.73 26.41
CA VAL A 274 10.13 -40.67 26.87
C VAL A 274 10.55 -41.90 27.69
N ASN A 275 9.61 -42.57 28.36
CA ASN A 275 9.86 -43.83 29.07
C ASN A 275 9.73 -45.09 28.18
N SER A 276 9.49 -44.94 26.88
CA SER A 276 9.32 -46.06 25.93
C SER A 276 10.65 -46.42 25.25
N ALA A 277 10.89 -47.70 25.00
CA ALA A 277 12.09 -48.16 24.31
C ALA A 277 12.14 -47.62 22.87
N ILE A 278 13.31 -47.09 22.47
CA ILE A 278 13.54 -46.57 21.12
C ILE A 278 13.51 -47.74 20.12
N SER A 279 12.72 -47.60 19.07
CA SER A 279 12.56 -48.64 18.04
C SER A 279 13.83 -48.78 17.18
N PRO A 280 14.26 -50.00 16.81
CA PRO A 280 15.51 -50.23 16.08
C PRO A 280 15.52 -49.75 14.62
N ASP A 281 14.40 -49.25 14.09
CA ASP A 281 14.33 -48.58 12.78
C ASP A 281 14.72 -47.08 12.84
N TRP A 282 15.09 -46.56 14.00
CA TRP A 282 15.53 -45.18 14.19
C TRP A 282 17.05 -45.06 14.00
N GLN A 283 17.49 -44.04 13.28
CA GLN A 283 18.90 -43.71 13.16
C GLN A 283 19.40 -43.15 14.49
N GLN A 284 20.32 -43.86 15.13
CA GLN A 284 20.96 -43.45 16.38
C GLN A 284 22.32 -42.79 16.09
N ILE A 285 22.58 -41.67 16.76
CA ILE A 285 23.80 -40.86 16.63
C ILE A 285 24.22 -40.45 18.05
N SER A 286 25.20 -41.17 18.61
CA SER A 286 25.88 -40.78 19.85
C SER A 286 27.04 -39.84 19.52
N THR A 287 27.12 -38.67 20.17
CA THR A 287 28.21 -37.71 19.93
C THR A 287 28.40 -36.72 21.08
N ASP A 288 29.64 -36.62 21.55
CA ASP A 288 30.07 -35.66 22.57
C ASP A 288 30.14 -34.20 22.05
N LYS A 289 29.92 -34.00 20.75
CA LYS A 289 30.34 -32.79 20.02
C LYS A 289 29.23 -31.87 19.56
N ILE A 290 27.96 -32.18 19.80
CA ILE A 290 26.85 -31.31 19.37
C ILE A 290 27.02 -29.92 19.99
N GLY A 291 27.16 -28.90 19.14
CA GLY A 291 27.09 -27.49 19.55
C GLY A 291 25.66 -26.98 19.50
N ASN A 292 24.85 -27.50 18.58
CA ASN A 292 23.46 -27.14 18.41
C ASN A 292 22.66 -28.31 17.80
N PHE A 293 21.56 -28.68 18.44
CA PHE A 293 20.45 -29.43 17.85
C PHE A 293 19.29 -28.46 17.74
N TYR A 294 18.78 -28.20 16.54
CA TYR A 294 17.67 -27.26 16.34
C TYR A 294 16.68 -27.79 15.33
N CYS A 295 15.45 -28.01 15.76
CA CYS A 295 14.36 -28.56 14.98
C CYS A 295 13.23 -27.53 14.86
N GLY A 296 12.50 -27.50 13.73
CA GLY A 296 11.43 -26.54 13.52
C GLY A 296 10.40 -26.95 12.47
N ASN A 297 9.20 -26.36 12.59
CA ASN A 297 8.08 -26.52 11.65
C ASN A 297 7.69 -25.20 10.95
N MET A 298 8.58 -24.21 11.00
CA MET A 298 8.44 -22.89 10.39
C MET A 298 9.82 -22.40 9.92
N ALA A 299 9.88 -21.69 8.80
CA ALA A 299 11.16 -21.37 8.15
C ALA A 299 12.00 -20.32 8.89
N TYR A 300 11.35 -19.25 9.37
CA TYR A 300 12.01 -18.08 9.97
C TYR A 300 12.02 -18.13 11.49
N MET A 301 13.17 -17.83 12.09
CA MET A 301 13.35 -17.72 13.54
C MET A 301 13.68 -16.29 13.99
N ALA A 302 14.13 -15.45 13.06
CA ALA A 302 14.20 -13.99 13.16
C ALA A 302 14.00 -13.40 11.74
N PRO A 303 13.81 -12.06 11.57
CA PRO A 303 13.46 -11.48 10.27
C PRO A 303 14.45 -11.83 9.16
N ASP A 304 15.75 -11.86 9.51
CA ASP A 304 16.86 -12.15 8.61
C ASP A 304 17.44 -13.56 8.84
N ALA A 305 16.74 -14.46 9.55
CA ALA A 305 17.24 -15.80 9.88
C ALA A 305 16.24 -16.91 9.50
N SER A 306 16.37 -17.40 8.27
CA SER A 306 15.63 -18.56 7.75
C SER A 306 16.44 -19.84 7.97
N PHE A 307 16.27 -20.47 9.13
CA PHE A 307 16.97 -21.72 9.48
C PHE A 307 16.42 -22.95 8.75
N PHE A 308 15.12 -22.96 8.46
CA PHE A 308 14.42 -24.14 7.91
C PHE A 308 13.74 -23.79 6.57
N PRO A 309 14.48 -23.42 5.51
CA PRO A 309 13.91 -22.87 4.28
C PRO A 309 13.05 -23.86 3.45
N ALA A 310 12.96 -25.13 3.86
CA ALA A 310 12.08 -26.13 3.29
C ALA A 310 10.87 -26.49 4.20
N ALA A 311 10.78 -25.89 5.40
CA ALA A 311 9.68 -26.16 6.32
C ALA A 311 8.34 -25.69 5.72
N LEU A 312 7.43 -26.64 5.54
CA LEU A 312 6.02 -26.40 5.25
C LEU A 312 5.23 -26.40 6.57
N PRO A 313 4.17 -25.58 6.70
CA PRO A 313 3.47 -25.44 7.97
C PRO A 313 2.72 -26.71 8.40
N SER A 314 2.42 -27.63 7.47
CA SER A 314 1.41 -28.66 7.66
C SER A 314 1.66 -29.93 6.81
N ASP A 315 2.90 -30.38 6.69
CA ASP A 315 3.28 -31.54 5.85
C ASP A 315 3.45 -32.87 6.61
N GLY A 316 3.34 -32.86 7.95
CA GLY A 316 3.55 -34.00 8.83
C GLY A 316 5.00 -34.21 9.32
N CYS A 317 5.94 -33.32 8.95
CA CYS A 317 7.36 -33.43 9.24
C CYS A 317 7.87 -32.30 10.15
N MET A 318 9.17 -32.34 10.46
CA MET A 318 9.92 -31.24 11.07
C MET A 318 11.32 -31.21 10.44
N ASP A 319 11.82 -30.03 10.09
CA ASP A 319 13.20 -29.86 9.63
C ASP A 319 14.15 -29.93 10.83
N LEU A 320 15.30 -30.60 10.67
CA LEU A 320 16.34 -30.69 11.70
C LEU A 320 17.68 -30.14 11.18
N VAL A 321 18.30 -29.27 11.96
CA VAL A 321 19.64 -28.72 11.73
C VAL A 321 20.52 -29.03 12.94
N THR A 322 21.52 -29.89 12.75
CA THR A 322 22.58 -30.17 13.71
C THR A 322 23.88 -29.46 13.33
N ILE A 323 24.62 -28.96 14.32
CA ILE A 323 25.91 -28.26 14.13
C ILE A 323 26.85 -28.68 15.26
N ASP A 324 28.07 -29.10 14.92
CA ASP A 324 29.10 -29.44 15.90
C ASP A 324 29.70 -28.20 16.58
N GLY A 325 30.01 -28.30 17.88
CA GLY A 325 30.54 -27.22 18.70
C GLY A 325 32.06 -27.02 18.58
N ASP A 326 32.79 -27.98 18.01
CA ASP A 326 34.25 -27.93 17.87
C ASP A 326 34.73 -27.10 16.66
N LEU A 327 33.80 -26.66 15.79
CA LEU A 327 34.03 -25.81 14.62
C LEU A 327 34.99 -24.65 14.91
N SER A 328 35.82 -24.30 13.92
CA SER A 328 36.63 -23.08 14.00
C SER A 328 35.71 -21.85 13.97
N ALA A 329 36.08 -20.79 14.69
CA ALA A 329 35.25 -19.57 14.78
C ALA A 329 34.92 -18.96 13.40
N MET A 330 35.83 -19.11 12.43
CA MET A 330 35.61 -18.70 11.03
C MET A 330 34.58 -19.58 10.30
N LYS A 331 34.56 -20.90 10.54
CA LYS A 331 33.49 -21.78 10.03
C LYS A 331 32.14 -21.44 10.67
N GLY A 332 32.11 -21.23 12.00
CA GLY A 332 30.90 -20.82 12.72
C GLY A 332 30.33 -19.48 12.23
N ALA A 333 31.18 -18.48 12.01
CA ALA A 333 30.78 -17.20 11.42
C ALA A 333 30.22 -17.36 10.00
N ASN A 334 30.85 -18.19 9.16
CA ASN A 334 30.36 -18.45 7.80
C ASN A 334 29.00 -19.18 7.78
N VAL A 335 28.72 -20.04 8.77
CA VAL A 335 27.39 -20.69 8.92
C VAL A 335 26.33 -19.67 9.34
N LEU A 336 26.65 -18.73 10.24
CA LEU A 336 25.71 -17.66 10.60
C LEU A 336 25.41 -16.73 9.42
N LEU A 337 26.43 -16.36 8.64
CA LEU A 337 26.27 -15.55 7.43
C LEU A 337 25.50 -16.27 6.31
N SER A 338 25.57 -17.60 6.21
CA SER A 338 24.84 -18.34 5.17
C SER A 338 23.34 -18.46 5.48
N VAL A 339 22.94 -18.51 6.75
CA VAL A 339 21.54 -18.41 7.18
C VAL A 339 20.96 -17.03 6.83
N GLU A 340 21.73 -15.96 7.02
CA GLU A 340 21.34 -14.60 6.65
C GLU A 340 21.25 -14.41 5.12
N ALA A 341 22.19 -14.99 4.37
CA ALA A 341 22.15 -15.01 2.90
C ALA A 341 20.95 -15.83 2.36
N SER A 342 20.57 -16.92 3.02
CA SER A 342 19.39 -17.73 2.68
C SER A 342 18.09 -16.93 2.76
N ALA A 343 17.90 -16.19 3.86
CA ALA A 343 16.74 -15.29 4.04
C ALA A 343 16.65 -14.23 2.92
N ARG A 344 17.78 -13.61 2.56
CA ARG A 344 17.85 -12.64 1.44
C ARG A 344 17.57 -13.26 0.07
N ALA A 345 18.03 -14.49 -0.17
CA ALA A 345 17.79 -15.18 -1.43
C ALA A 345 16.30 -15.52 -1.64
N SER A 346 15.62 -15.95 -0.59
CA SER A 346 14.18 -16.25 -0.61
C SER A 346 13.33 -15.04 -1.05
N ALA A 347 13.66 -13.84 -0.56
CA ALA A 347 12.97 -12.59 -0.89
C ALA A 347 13.16 -12.10 -2.35
N SER A 348 14.04 -12.73 -3.15
CA SER A 348 14.48 -12.20 -4.45
C SER A 348 13.66 -12.69 -5.66
N MET A 349 12.98 -13.83 -5.56
CA MET A 349 12.41 -14.55 -6.72
C MET A 349 11.05 -14.02 -7.23
N SER A 350 10.95 -12.72 -7.54
CA SER A 350 9.77 -12.19 -8.26
C SER A 350 10.02 -10.92 -9.09
N LYS A 351 10.40 -11.10 -10.38
CA LYS A 351 9.99 -10.32 -11.58
C LYS A 351 10.93 -10.52 -12.78
N LYS A 352 10.35 -10.77 -13.96
CA LYS A 352 10.88 -10.37 -15.29
C LYS A 352 9.84 -10.65 -16.37
N PHE A 353 9.56 -9.68 -17.24
CA PHE A 353 9.28 -9.87 -18.67
C PHE A 353 9.37 -8.52 -19.41
N GLY A 354 9.62 -8.55 -20.73
CA GLY A 354 10.10 -7.41 -21.52
C GLY A 354 9.04 -6.57 -22.25
N ARG A 355 9.51 -5.70 -23.15
CA ARG A 355 8.74 -4.71 -23.93
C ARG A 355 9.20 -4.76 -25.40
N LEU A 356 8.28 -4.59 -26.35
CA LEU A 356 8.55 -4.51 -27.79
C LEU A 356 8.03 -3.20 -28.39
N THR A 357 8.42 -2.91 -29.64
CA THR A 357 8.35 -1.60 -30.30
C THR A 357 7.44 -1.60 -31.55
N SER A 358 7.20 -0.42 -32.12
CA SER A 358 6.26 -0.16 -33.23
C SER A 358 6.93 0.51 -34.44
N GLY A 359 6.40 0.30 -35.65
CA GLY A 359 6.82 0.96 -36.90
C GLY A 359 5.78 1.94 -37.49
N PRO A 360 6.16 2.81 -38.45
CA PRO A 360 5.33 3.94 -38.91
C PRO A 360 4.64 3.75 -40.28
N TRP A 361 3.71 4.65 -40.62
CA TRP A 361 3.06 4.78 -41.94
C TRP A 361 3.28 6.16 -42.59
N GLY A 362 2.98 6.25 -43.89
CA GLY A 362 3.40 7.34 -44.79
C GLY A 362 2.51 8.60 -44.88
N ARG A 363 2.87 9.47 -45.83
CA ARG A 363 2.44 10.88 -45.97
C ARG A 363 1.49 11.09 -47.16
N LEU A 364 0.53 12.00 -47.05
CA LEU A 364 -0.39 12.40 -48.15
C LEU A 364 -0.34 13.92 -48.44
N LYS A 365 -1.00 14.34 -49.54
CA LYS A 365 -1.01 15.72 -50.10
C LYS A 365 -2.27 16.51 -49.66
N PRO A 366 -2.25 17.87 -49.72
CA PRO A 366 -3.34 18.76 -49.25
C PRO A 366 -4.27 19.29 -50.38
N VAL A 367 -5.12 20.30 -50.04
CA VAL A 367 -6.13 21.04 -50.85
C VAL A 367 -7.51 20.34 -50.87
N ASP A 368 -8.68 20.97 -50.64
CA ASP A 368 -9.11 22.40 -50.65
C ASP A 368 -9.73 22.88 -49.30
N GLN A 369 -10.07 24.18 -49.14
CA GLN A 369 -10.43 24.77 -47.84
C GLN A 369 -11.75 25.57 -47.79
N GLU A 370 -12.71 25.12 -46.96
CA GLU A 370 -13.90 25.88 -46.50
C GLU A 370 -13.79 26.26 -45.00
N SER A 371 -14.52 27.28 -44.51
CA SER A 371 -14.47 27.66 -43.09
C SER A 371 -15.55 27.03 -42.21
N LEU A 372 -15.12 26.58 -41.01
CA LEU A 372 -15.93 25.94 -39.97
C LEU A 372 -17.03 26.83 -39.35
N ASP A 373 -16.97 28.14 -39.60
CA ASP A 373 -17.85 29.16 -39.00
C ASP A 373 -19.24 29.19 -39.66
N SER A 374 -19.36 28.58 -40.83
CA SER A 374 -20.57 28.52 -41.66
C SER A 374 -21.72 27.70 -41.06
N MET A 375 -21.47 26.88 -40.03
CA MET A 375 -22.43 25.95 -39.43
C MET A 375 -22.71 26.28 -37.95
N GLY A 376 -23.98 26.24 -37.56
CA GLY A 376 -24.48 26.50 -36.21
C GLY A 376 -24.53 25.26 -35.31
N LEU A 377 -25.35 25.35 -34.26
CA LEU A 377 -25.68 24.24 -33.37
C LEU A 377 -27.06 23.70 -33.73
N VAL A 378 -27.22 22.38 -33.82
CA VAL A 378 -28.53 21.74 -34.07
C VAL A 378 -29.51 22.07 -32.94
N SER A 379 -29.02 22.18 -31.69
CA SER A 379 -29.78 22.66 -30.52
C SER A 379 -30.28 24.11 -30.63
N LYS A 380 -29.84 24.88 -31.64
CA LYS A 380 -30.30 26.23 -31.96
C LYS A 380 -31.05 26.32 -33.31
N GLY A 381 -31.43 25.17 -33.89
CA GLY A 381 -32.26 25.10 -35.10
C GLY A 381 -31.50 25.04 -36.44
N ASP A 382 -30.17 24.82 -36.43
CA ASP A 382 -29.42 24.57 -37.67
C ASP A 382 -29.39 23.07 -37.99
N ASP A 383 -30.31 22.64 -38.85
CA ASP A 383 -30.50 21.22 -39.18
C ASP A 383 -29.52 20.68 -40.24
N ARG A 384 -28.60 21.50 -40.76
CA ARG A 384 -27.63 21.07 -41.80
C ARG A 384 -26.70 19.95 -41.34
N LEU A 385 -26.40 19.87 -40.04
CA LEU A 385 -25.60 18.78 -39.45
C LEU A 385 -26.39 17.49 -39.14
N ARG A 386 -27.64 17.37 -39.59
CA ARG A 386 -28.38 16.09 -39.56
C ARG A 386 -28.04 15.16 -40.74
N ASP A 387 -27.53 15.71 -41.85
CA ASP A 387 -27.13 14.93 -43.03
C ASP A 387 -25.79 14.22 -42.83
N GLU A 388 -25.73 12.94 -43.19
CA GLU A 388 -24.58 12.07 -42.93
C GLU A 388 -23.36 12.40 -43.83
N VAL A 389 -23.60 12.86 -45.06
CA VAL A 389 -22.54 13.28 -45.98
C VAL A 389 -21.93 14.63 -45.53
N THR A 390 -22.77 15.55 -45.04
CA THR A 390 -22.36 16.83 -44.49
C THR A 390 -21.58 16.67 -43.18
N GLN A 391 -21.97 15.71 -42.32
CA GLN A 391 -21.19 15.35 -41.13
C GLN A 391 -19.76 14.90 -41.47
N GLU A 392 -19.60 14.05 -42.50
CA GLU A 392 -18.28 13.57 -42.93
C GLU A 392 -17.41 14.67 -43.53
N LYS A 393 -17.99 15.56 -44.35
CA LYS A 393 -17.29 16.74 -44.87
C LYS A 393 -16.82 17.65 -43.73
N TYR A 394 -17.71 17.97 -42.79
CA TYR A 394 -17.39 18.83 -41.64
C TYR A 394 -16.28 18.23 -40.76
N PHE A 395 -16.28 16.91 -40.56
CA PHE A 395 -15.21 16.23 -39.83
C PHE A 395 -13.86 16.28 -40.57
N ARG A 396 -13.83 16.18 -41.91
CA ARG A 396 -12.60 16.37 -42.69
C ARG A 396 -12.01 17.77 -42.49
N THR A 397 -12.83 18.82 -42.56
CA THR A 397 -12.39 20.21 -42.30
C THR A 397 -11.90 20.42 -40.86
N ILE A 398 -12.50 19.75 -39.87
CA ILE A 398 -11.99 19.74 -38.48
C ILE A 398 -10.61 19.06 -38.42
N MET A 399 -10.44 17.90 -39.06
CA MET A 399 -9.18 17.18 -39.11
C MET A 399 -8.09 17.98 -39.84
N GLU A 400 -8.43 18.68 -40.91
CA GLU A 400 -7.52 19.55 -41.67
C GLU A 400 -7.02 20.73 -40.82
N LYS A 401 -7.92 21.49 -40.17
CA LYS A 401 -7.49 22.56 -39.25
C LYS A 401 -6.67 22.02 -38.07
N TYR A 402 -7.00 20.85 -37.54
CA TYR A 402 -6.19 20.20 -36.50
C TYR A 402 -4.80 19.79 -36.98
N MET A 403 -4.69 19.25 -38.21
CA MET A 403 -3.40 18.89 -38.80
C MET A 403 -2.53 20.11 -39.09
N ILE A 404 -3.12 21.24 -39.52
CA ILE A 404 -2.42 22.53 -39.68
C ILE A 404 -1.85 22.97 -38.32
N PHE A 405 -2.69 23.03 -37.27
CA PHE A 405 -2.26 23.34 -35.90
C PHE A 405 -1.12 22.43 -35.40
N CYS A 406 -1.13 21.15 -35.73
CA CYS A 406 -0.05 20.22 -35.40
C CYS A 406 1.26 20.47 -36.18
N VAL A 407 1.17 20.96 -37.42
CA VAL A 407 2.36 21.30 -38.25
C VAL A 407 2.97 22.63 -37.78
N ASP A 408 2.14 23.63 -37.51
CA ASP A 408 2.57 24.97 -37.04
C ASP A 408 3.21 24.97 -35.65
N ALA A 409 3.10 23.86 -34.91
CA ALA A 409 3.80 23.64 -33.65
C ALA A 409 5.30 23.31 -33.82
N ALA A 410 5.72 22.80 -34.99
CA ALA A 410 7.08 22.40 -35.38
C ALA A 410 7.82 21.35 -34.51
N THR A 411 7.52 21.24 -33.21
CA THR A 411 8.12 20.27 -32.27
C THR A 411 7.07 19.73 -31.28
N GLY A 412 7.28 18.52 -30.78
CA GLY A 412 6.33 17.87 -29.84
C GLY A 412 6.23 18.55 -28.48
N ASP A 413 7.32 19.16 -28.01
CA ASP A 413 7.33 19.93 -26.75
C ASP A 413 6.52 21.22 -26.87
N GLU A 414 6.65 21.92 -28.01
CA GLU A 414 5.89 23.14 -28.29
C GLU A 414 4.40 22.85 -28.47
N LEU A 415 4.04 21.77 -29.19
CA LEU A 415 2.66 21.29 -29.25
C LEU A 415 2.10 20.99 -27.85
N SER A 416 2.91 20.38 -26.98
CA SER A 416 2.53 20.08 -25.59
C SER A 416 2.37 21.32 -24.71
N ARG A 417 3.09 22.42 -25.00
CA ARG A 417 2.88 23.73 -24.38
C ARG A 417 1.60 24.41 -24.88
N ARG A 418 1.35 24.42 -26.19
CA ARG A 418 0.14 25.02 -26.78
C ARG A 418 -1.14 24.36 -26.26
N PHE A 419 -1.14 23.04 -26.05
CA PHE A 419 -2.26 22.36 -25.38
C PHE A 419 -2.44 22.75 -23.90
N ALA A 420 -1.37 23.12 -23.19
CA ALA A 420 -1.45 23.60 -21.79
C ALA A 420 -1.82 25.09 -21.69
N ALA A 421 -1.55 25.89 -22.72
CA ALA A 421 -1.87 27.32 -22.72
C ALA A 421 -3.38 27.62 -22.67
N LEU A 422 -4.23 26.72 -23.20
CA LEU A 422 -5.69 26.88 -23.14
C LEU A 422 -6.23 26.81 -21.70
N GLU A 423 -5.61 26.00 -20.84
CA GLU A 423 -6.01 25.80 -19.43
C GLU A 423 -5.93 27.11 -18.61
N LEU A 424 -4.99 27.99 -18.96
CA LEU A 424 -4.79 29.27 -18.28
C LEU A 424 -5.80 30.35 -18.72
N ALA A 425 -6.46 30.19 -19.87
CA ALA A 425 -7.37 31.20 -20.42
C ALA A 425 -8.74 31.19 -19.72
N GLU A 426 -9.28 30.02 -19.38
CA GLU A 426 -10.59 29.89 -18.73
C GLU A 426 -10.53 30.06 -17.21
N GLY A 427 -9.35 29.88 -16.60
CA GLY A 427 -9.13 30.11 -15.16
C GLY A 427 -9.20 31.57 -14.70
N ALA A 428 -9.33 32.53 -15.63
CA ALA A 428 -9.27 33.97 -15.38
C ALA A 428 -10.66 34.66 -15.40
N GLY A 429 -11.71 34.00 -14.87
CA GLY A 429 -13.07 34.53 -14.81
C GLY A 429 -13.70 34.41 -13.40
N PRO A 430 -14.36 35.45 -12.86
CA PRO A 430 -15.06 35.34 -11.57
C PRO A 430 -16.25 34.36 -11.64
N LEU A 431 -16.25 33.36 -10.75
CA LEU A 431 -17.34 32.39 -10.61
C LEU A 431 -18.61 33.05 -10.04
N SER A 432 -19.43 33.64 -10.90
CA SER A 432 -20.78 34.06 -10.54
C SER A 432 -21.68 32.84 -10.33
N ALA A 433 -22.12 32.61 -9.09
CA ALA A 433 -23.10 31.58 -8.79
C ALA A 433 -24.46 31.93 -9.44
N PRO A 434 -25.21 30.94 -9.97
CA PRO A 434 -26.47 31.20 -10.64
C PRO A 434 -27.51 31.77 -9.65
N THR A 435 -27.91 33.02 -9.87
CA THR A 435 -28.92 33.71 -9.06
C THR A 435 -30.27 33.03 -9.23
N ALA A 436 -30.88 32.58 -8.12
CA ALA A 436 -32.23 31.99 -8.15
C ALA A 436 -33.28 33.07 -8.47
N ALA A 437 -34.09 32.84 -9.50
CA ALA A 437 -35.20 33.73 -9.85
C ALA A 437 -36.36 33.59 -8.84
N PRO A 438 -37.14 34.66 -8.57
CA PRO A 438 -38.10 34.65 -7.46
C PRO A 438 -39.37 33.81 -7.76
N LEU A 439 -39.74 32.94 -6.83
CA LEU A 439 -41.07 32.31 -6.82
C LEU A 439 -42.12 33.27 -6.25
N ARG A 440 -43.30 33.34 -6.89
CA ARG A 440 -44.46 34.07 -6.36
C ARG A 440 -44.97 33.41 -5.09
N GLY A 441 -45.02 34.16 -3.98
CA GLY A 441 -45.75 33.75 -2.78
C GLY A 441 -47.23 34.17 -2.82
N PRO A 442 -48.16 33.40 -2.21
CA PRO A 442 -49.47 33.87 -1.80
C PRO A 442 -49.38 34.69 -0.49
N SER A 443 -50.53 35.17 0.00
CA SER A 443 -50.64 36.30 0.94
C SER A 443 -50.50 36.00 2.44
N ARG A 444 -49.97 37.00 3.17
CA ARG A 444 -50.26 37.43 4.56
C ARG A 444 -51.06 36.49 5.48
N ALA A 445 -50.46 36.23 6.65
CA ALA A 445 -51.11 36.25 7.97
C ALA A 445 -50.20 37.02 8.95
N GLU A 446 -50.68 37.46 10.11
CA GLU A 446 -50.08 38.57 10.88
C GLU A 446 -49.68 38.24 12.33
N THR A 447 -48.77 39.07 12.89
CA THR A 447 -48.46 39.28 14.33
C THR A 447 -47.63 38.20 15.08
N PRO A 448 -47.02 38.54 16.25
CA PRO A 448 -46.17 39.71 16.49
C PRO A 448 -44.83 39.39 17.20
N THR A 449 -43.99 40.42 17.37
CA THR A 449 -42.68 40.37 18.07
C THR A 449 -42.77 40.37 19.60
N VAL A 450 -41.86 39.68 20.28
CA VAL A 450 -41.46 39.95 21.68
C VAL A 450 -39.94 39.77 21.84
N ASN A 451 -39.29 40.79 22.41
CA ASN A 451 -38.01 40.75 23.14
C ASN A 451 -38.27 41.46 24.49
N PRO A 452 -37.62 41.07 25.59
CA PRO A 452 -36.65 41.99 26.21
C PRO A 452 -35.46 41.33 26.97
N ASP A 453 -34.33 42.07 27.03
CA ASP A 453 -33.46 42.37 28.20
C ASP A 453 -32.80 41.22 29.04
N ALA A 454 -31.67 41.39 29.78
CA ALA A 454 -30.55 42.36 29.80
C ALA A 454 -29.38 41.79 30.69
N GLU A 455 -28.48 42.63 31.21
CA GLU A 455 -27.40 42.36 32.24
C GLU A 455 -26.16 41.53 31.80
N GLU A 456 -24.90 41.77 32.22
CA GLU A 456 -24.20 43.00 32.68
C GLU A 456 -22.65 42.86 32.58
N HIS A 457 -21.87 43.94 32.81
CA HIS A 457 -20.38 44.07 32.78
C HIS A 457 -19.86 44.72 34.10
N PRO A 458 -18.54 44.93 34.44
CA PRO A 458 -17.27 45.07 33.67
C PRO A 458 -16.22 43.97 34.07
N GLU A 459 -14.88 44.07 34.27
CA GLU A 459 -13.74 45.07 34.18
C GLU A 459 -12.42 44.25 33.96
N GLU A 460 -11.23 44.64 33.44
CA GLU A 460 -10.43 45.88 33.23
C GLU A 460 -9.53 46.33 34.44
N PRO A 461 -8.36 47.01 34.27
CA PRO A 461 -7.23 46.53 33.45
C PRO A 461 -5.78 46.41 34.07
N PRO A 462 -4.75 47.29 33.85
CA PRO A 462 -3.43 46.80 33.35
C PRO A 462 -2.18 47.36 34.10
N ASP A 463 -0.93 46.96 33.69
CA ASP A 463 0.00 48.01 33.20
C ASP A 463 1.23 47.61 32.33
N LYS A 464 1.81 48.67 31.74
CA LYS A 464 3.03 48.82 30.89
C LYS A 464 4.32 48.19 31.47
N PHE A 465 5.34 47.96 30.62
CA PHE A 465 6.49 48.90 30.53
C PHE A 465 7.36 48.70 29.26
N ARG A 466 8.27 49.67 29.02
CA ARG A 466 8.97 49.91 27.74
C ARG A 466 10.42 50.35 27.98
N SER A 467 11.41 49.67 27.41
CA SER A 467 12.79 50.18 27.34
C SER A 467 13.54 49.66 26.11
N LYS A 468 14.10 50.59 25.33
CA LYS A 468 15.13 50.31 24.31
C LYS A 468 16.51 50.48 24.94
N THR A 469 17.49 49.67 24.56
CA THR A 469 18.90 50.09 24.53
C THR A 469 19.58 49.55 23.28
N LYS A 470 20.37 50.39 22.61
CA LYS A 470 21.20 50.04 21.45
C LYS A 470 22.66 50.02 21.92
N ILE A 471 23.38 48.93 21.68
CA ILE A 471 24.84 48.89 21.75
C ILE A 471 25.35 48.22 20.47
N GLU A 472 26.34 48.86 19.83
CA GLU A 472 26.86 48.52 18.51
C GLU A 472 28.39 48.63 18.59
N VAL A 473 29.08 47.50 18.71
CA VAL A 473 30.55 47.44 18.77
C VAL A 473 31.07 46.27 17.95
N ALA A 474 31.88 46.61 16.96
CA ALA A 474 32.87 45.76 16.31
C ALA A 474 34.17 46.59 16.19
N PRO A 475 35.31 46.04 15.73
CA PRO A 475 35.64 44.64 15.49
C PRO A 475 36.89 44.21 16.30
N LYS A 476 37.38 42.97 16.09
CA LYS A 476 38.81 42.72 15.76
C LYS A 476 39.09 41.27 15.39
N SER A 477 39.93 41.09 14.38
CA SER A 477 40.50 39.82 13.96
C SER A 477 41.82 39.51 14.69
N LYS A 478 42.16 38.22 14.77
CA LYS A 478 43.55 37.74 14.85
C LYS A 478 43.68 36.47 14.00
N GLN A 479 44.81 36.34 13.30
CA GLN A 479 45.18 35.17 12.51
C GLN A 479 46.24 34.33 13.25
N SER A 480 46.14 33.01 13.13
CA SER A 480 47.27 32.07 13.17
C SER A 480 46.79 30.74 12.56
N VAL A 481 47.13 30.28 11.34
CA VAL A 481 48.39 30.20 10.56
C VAL A 481 49.11 28.85 10.73
N LEU A 482 49.59 28.32 9.59
CA LEU A 482 50.52 27.19 9.34
C LEU A 482 49.97 25.74 9.22
N VAL A 483 50.14 25.17 8.02
CA VAL A 483 50.78 23.84 7.70
C VAL A 483 50.05 22.55 8.19
N SER A 484 49.86 21.49 7.39
CA SER A 484 50.28 21.08 6.02
C SER A 484 49.24 20.08 5.43
N ARG A 485 49.38 19.36 4.29
CA ARG A 485 50.50 19.02 3.38
C ARG A 485 49.94 18.59 2.01
N SER A 486 50.64 18.85 0.91
CA SER A 486 50.24 18.41 -0.45
C SER A 486 51.10 17.26 -0.96
N THR A 487 50.48 16.27 -1.63
CA THR A 487 51.07 15.33 -2.61
C THR A 487 49.93 14.64 -3.37
N GLU A 488 50.04 14.42 -4.67
CA GLU A 488 48.96 13.91 -5.52
C GLU A 488 48.83 12.37 -5.53
N ARG A 489 47.67 11.86 -5.99
CA ARG A 489 47.59 11.15 -7.29
C ARG A 489 46.16 10.89 -7.78
N GLU A 490 45.90 11.39 -8.99
CA GLU A 490 45.18 10.76 -10.12
C GLU A 490 43.97 9.83 -9.85
N SER A 491 42.79 10.28 -10.30
CA SER A 491 41.76 9.40 -10.85
C SER A 491 41.20 10.02 -12.13
N THR A 492 41.32 9.30 -13.25
CA THR A 492 41.03 9.75 -14.62
C THR A 492 39.68 10.44 -14.80
N ALA A 493 39.69 11.64 -15.39
CA ALA A 493 38.48 12.29 -15.89
C ALA A 493 38.02 11.64 -17.21
N PHE A 494 36.71 11.42 -17.36
CA PHE A 494 36.09 11.12 -18.65
C PHE A 494 35.04 12.21 -18.94
N SER A 495 35.40 13.17 -19.78
CA SER A 495 34.52 14.29 -20.13
C SER A 495 33.44 13.84 -21.12
N THR A 496 32.18 13.97 -20.71
CA THR A 496 31.04 14.00 -21.65
C THR A 496 30.23 15.28 -21.40
N SER A 497 30.41 16.25 -22.29
CA SER A 497 29.67 17.51 -22.28
C SER A 497 28.22 17.27 -22.70
N SER A 498 27.29 17.38 -21.75
CA SER A 498 25.88 17.56 -22.06
C SER A 498 25.57 19.05 -22.08
N GLU A 499 25.33 19.61 -23.26
CA GLU A 499 24.87 20.99 -23.39
C GLU A 499 23.48 21.12 -22.76
N THR A 500 23.39 21.90 -21.69
CA THR A 500 22.13 22.22 -21.03
C THR A 500 21.52 23.45 -21.71
N ALA A 501 20.62 23.20 -22.67
CA ALA A 501 19.89 24.27 -23.34
C ALA A 501 19.13 25.14 -22.32
N PRO A 502 19.30 26.48 -22.32
CA PRO A 502 18.67 27.36 -21.34
C PRO A 502 17.16 27.43 -21.57
N ARG A 503 16.37 27.32 -20.50
CA ARG A 503 14.93 27.60 -20.54
C ARG A 503 14.71 29.12 -20.70
N PRO A 504 13.97 29.60 -21.73
CA PRO A 504 13.58 31.01 -21.82
C PRO A 504 12.51 31.37 -20.78
N SER A 505 12.37 32.66 -20.48
CA SER A 505 11.46 33.19 -19.45
C SER A 505 9.97 33.12 -19.84
N SER A 506 9.10 33.22 -18.84
CA SER A 506 7.64 33.04 -18.92
C SER A 506 6.86 34.15 -19.64
N GLU A 507 7.53 35.07 -20.32
CA GLU A 507 6.94 36.32 -20.84
C GLU A 507 6.62 36.29 -22.35
N LYS A 508 7.01 35.22 -23.06
CA LYS A 508 6.69 35.01 -24.49
C LYS A 508 5.57 33.98 -24.72
N LEU A 509 4.71 33.77 -23.72
CA LEU A 509 3.83 32.59 -23.61
C LEU A 509 2.34 32.82 -23.90
N ALA A 510 1.97 33.99 -24.44
CA ALA A 510 0.59 34.35 -24.75
C ALA A 510 0.47 34.89 -26.19
N ASP A 511 0.45 33.97 -27.16
CA ASP A 511 0.07 34.30 -28.55
C ASP A 511 -1.42 34.00 -28.76
N PRO A 512 -2.29 35.03 -28.86
CA PRO A 512 -3.74 34.86 -28.74
C PRO A 512 -4.39 34.14 -29.93
N GLU A 513 -3.71 34.02 -31.07
CA GLU A 513 -4.26 33.34 -32.25
C GLU A 513 -4.27 31.81 -32.07
N ASN A 514 -3.20 31.24 -31.50
CA ASN A 514 -3.07 29.82 -31.22
C ASN A 514 -4.14 29.30 -30.23
N THR A 515 -4.51 30.14 -29.25
CA THR A 515 -5.54 29.84 -28.24
C THR A 515 -6.94 29.79 -28.88
N ARG A 516 -7.24 30.70 -29.81
CA ARG A 516 -8.52 30.74 -30.53
C ARG A 516 -8.71 29.51 -31.41
N ALA A 517 -7.74 29.19 -32.26
CA ALA A 517 -7.85 28.08 -33.22
C ALA A 517 -8.19 26.73 -32.56
N LEU A 518 -7.63 26.45 -31.37
CA LEU A 518 -7.92 25.24 -30.60
C LEU A 518 -9.32 25.26 -29.96
N SER A 519 -9.77 26.42 -29.46
CA SER A 519 -11.15 26.63 -28.97
C SER A 519 -12.19 26.45 -30.09
N ASP A 520 -11.88 26.93 -31.30
CA ASP A 520 -12.74 26.79 -32.48
C ASP A 520 -12.89 25.32 -32.89
N ILE A 521 -11.80 24.54 -32.85
CA ILE A 521 -11.80 23.09 -33.10
C ILE A 521 -12.65 22.34 -32.04
N LEU A 522 -12.51 22.66 -30.74
CA LEU A 522 -13.34 22.06 -29.69
C LEU A 522 -14.83 22.43 -29.86
N THR A 523 -15.12 23.65 -30.28
CA THR A 523 -16.47 24.13 -30.58
C THR A 523 -17.07 23.43 -31.81
N ALA A 524 -16.28 23.23 -32.88
CA ALA A 524 -16.69 22.47 -34.05
C ALA A 524 -16.94 20.99 -33.72
N LEU A 525 -16.10 20.36 -32.89
CA LEU A 525 -16.33 19.02 -32.38
C LEU A 525 -17.60 18.93 -31.52
N ARG A 526 -17.94 19.97 -30.74
CA ARG A 526 -19.23 20.03 -30.03
C ARG A 526 -20.41 20.05 -31.00
N LYS A 527 -20.38 20.91 -32.04
CA LYS A 527 -21.42 20.95 -33.09
C LYS A 527 -21.59 19.58 -33.76
N LEU A 528 -20.50 18.91 -34.10
CA LEU A 528 -20.51 17.57 -34.71
C LEU A 528 -21.09 16.50 -33.76
N ARG A 529 -20.73 16.51 -32.46
CA ARG A 529 -21.33 15.62 -31.45
C ARG A 529 -22.84 15.81 -31.34
N GLU A 530 -23.32 17.06 -31.35
CA GLU A 530 -24.77 17.36 -31.34
C GLU A 530 -25.46 16.86 -32.64
N GLY A 531 -24.82 17.01 -33.81
CA GLY A 531 -25.31 16.47 -35.08
C GLY A 531 -25.46 14.95 -35.10
N ILE A 532 -24.42 14.21 -34.69
CA ILE A 532 -24.45 12.73 -34.63
C ILE A 532 -25.51 12.22 -33.64
N VAL A 533 -25.72 12.91 -32.53
CA VAL A 533 -26.80 12.59 -31.57
C VAL A 533 -28.19 12.86 -32.17
N ALA A 534 -28.35 13.96 -32.92
CA ALA A 534 -29.61 14.32 -33.58
C ALA A 534 -29.98 13.36 -34.72
N SER A 535 -29.02 12.93 -35.54
CA SER A 535 -29.24 11.92 -36.60
C SER A 535 -29.35 10.49 -36.06
N LYS A 536 -28.98 10.25 -34.79
CA LYS A 536 -28.92 8.94 -34.13
C LYS A 536 -27.96 7.94 -34.81
N ARG A 537 -26.95 8.45 -35.52
CA ARG A 537 -25.94 7.66 -36.25
C ARG A 537 -25.04 6.87 -35.28
N VAL A 538 -24.75 5.61 -35.61
CA VAL A 538 -24.03 4.64 -34.74
C VAL A 538 -22.98 3.79 -35.49
N ASP A 539 -22.51 4.29 -36.62
CA ASP A 539 -21.56 3.62 -37.51
C ASP A 539 -20.09 3.80 -37.08
N ASP A 540 -19.16 3.31 -37.92
CA ASP A 540 -17.72 3.44 -37.66
C ASP A 540 -17.24 4.88 -37.71
N PHE A 541 -17.86 5.75 -38.52
CA PHE A 541 -17.59 7.18 -38.53
C PHE A 541 -17.96 7.83 -37.19
N ALA A 542 -19.15 7.54 -36.64
CA ALA A 542 -19.56 8.02 -35.32
C ALA A 542 -18.57 7.57 -34.22
N ASN A 543 -18.10 6.32 -34.28
CA ASN A 543 -17.05 5.83 -33.39
C ASN A 543 -15.72 6.60 -33.56
N GLN A 544 -15.24 6.80 -34.80
CA GLN A 544 -14.00 7.52 -35.07
C GLN A 544 -14.06 8.99 -34.61
N ALA A 545 -15.15 9.70 -34.91
CA ALA A 545 -15.36 11.09 -34.51
C ALA A 545 -15.39 11.26 -32.98
N TYR A 546 -16.05 10.35 -32.25
CA TYR A 546 -16.03 10.36 -30.79
C TYR A 546 -14.65 10.01 -30.21
N LEU A 547 -13.94 9.03 -30.77
CA LEU A 547 -12.58 8.66 -30.33
C LEU A 547 -11.58 9.81 -30.52
N PHE A 548 -11.61 10.48 -31.68
CA PHE A 548 -10.79 11.67 -31.93
C PHE A 548 -11.14 12.80 -30.96
N GLY A 549 -12.43 13.13 -30.82
CA GLY A 549 -12.90 14.18 -29.92
C GLY A 549 -12.55 13.93 -28.46
N VAL A 550 -12.60 12.68 -27.99
CA VAL A 550 -12.16 12.27 -26.64
C VAL A 550 -10.65 12.46 -26.48
N ARG A 551 -9.83 11.91 -27.40
CA ARG A 551 -8.36 12.00 -27.32
C ARG A 551 -7.89 13.46 -27.31
N LEU A 552 -8.39 14.30 -28.21
CA LEU A 552 -8.06 15.73 -28.24
C LEU A 552 -8.50 16.44 -26.96
N SER A 553 -9.73 16.22 -26.51
CA SER A 553 -10.24 16.86 -25.27
C SER A 553 -9.45 16.44 -24.02
N ILE A 554 -8.84 15.25 -24.00
CA ILE A 554 -7.91 14.81 -22.94
C ILE A 554 -6.56 15.53 -23.03
N LEU A 555 -6.01 15.76 -24.24
CA LEU A 555 -4.75 16.51 -24.41
C LEU A 555 -4.86 17.95 -23.92
N VAL A 556 -6.03 18.57 -24.10
CA VAL A 556 -6.41 19.91 -23.61
C VAL A 556 -6.93 19.88 -22.16
N ARG A 557 -6.97 18.72 -21.50
CA ARG A 557 -7.45 18.53 -20.12
C ARG A 557 -8.87 19.10 -19.87
N HIS A 558 -9.76 19.12 -20.87
CA HIS A 558 -11.10 19.74 -20.77
C HIS A 558 -12.21 18.72 -20.43
N PRO A 559 -12.59 18.53 -19.14
CA PRO A 559 -13.42 17.40 -18.70
C PRO A 559 -14.83 17.40 -19.28
N GLU A 560 -15.43 18.57 -19.51
CA GLU A 560 -16.80 18.66 -20.03
C GLU A 560 -16.93 18.15 -21.47
N SER A 561 -15.81 18.05 -22.21
CA SER A 561 -15.80 17.53 -23.58
C SER A 561 -15.44 16.04 -23.67
N TYR A 562 -14.49 15.55 -22.87
CA TYR A 562 -14.16 14.11 -22.90
C TYR A 562 -15.12 13.26 -22.06
N HIS A 563 -15.52 13.69 -20.85
CA HIS A 563 -16.24 12.81 -19.94
C HIS A 563 -17.63 12.39 -20.47
N PRO A 564 -18.50 13.30 -20.98
CA PRO A 564 -19.78 12.89 -21.59
C PRO A 564 -19.60 12.07 -22.87
N ALA A 565 -18.56 12.35 -23.66
CA ALA A 565 -18.26 11.62 -24.88
C ALA A 565 -17.80 10.17 -24.60
N ILE A 566 -16.96 9.96 -23.58
CA ILE A 566 -16.58 8.63 -23.07
C ILE A 566 -17.81 7.85 -22.60
N LEU A 567 -18.69 8.47 -21.82
CA LEU A 567 -19.91 7.80 -21.33
C LEU A 567 -20.86 7.42 -22.49
N ARG A 568 -21.11 8.32 -23.44
CA ARG A 568 -21.91 8.04 -24.64
C ARG A 568 -21.32 6.89 -25.46
N LEU A 569 -20.00 6.90 -25.65
CA LEU A 569 -19.29 5.88 -26.41
C LEU A 569 -19.35 4.50 -25.74
N LEU A 570 -19.17 4.41 -24.41
CA LEU A 570 -19.21 3.14 -23.68
C LEU A 570 -20.64 2.61 -23.41
N GLN A 571 -21.64 3.49 -23.28
CA GLN A 571 -23.01 3.11 -22.92
C GLN A 571 -23.98 2.95 -24.10
N TRP A 572 -23.74 3.64 -25.23
CA TRP A 572 -24.68 3.68 -26.35
C TRP A 572 -24.08 3.24 -27.69
N LEU A 573 -22.87 3.71 -28.02
CA LEU A 573 -22.22 3.30 -29.28
C LEU A 573 -21.70 1.86 -29.17
N HIS A 574 -20.87 1.55 -28.17
CA HIS A 574 -20.25 0.22 -28.03
C HIS A 574 -21.23 -0.98 -28.02
N PRO A 575 -22.44 -0.90 -27.42
CA PRO A 575 -23.41 -2.01 -27.48
C PRO A 575 -24.10 -2.20 -28.84
N GLN A 576 -24.05 -1.20 -29.74
CA GLN A 576 -24.68 -1.25 -31.07
C GLN A 576 -23.65 -1.45 -32.18
N ASN A 577 -22.48 -0.83 -32.06
CA ASN A 577 -21.31 -1.07 -32.90
C ASN A 577 -20.08 -1.35 -32.01
N ALA A 578 -19.59 -2.59 -32.07
CA ALA A 578 -18.66 -3.16 -31.12
C ALA A 578 -17.20 -2.71 -31.36
N LEU A 579 -16.83 -1.58 -30.76
CA LEU A 579 -15.42 -1.12 -30.64
C LEU A 579 -14.44 -2.27 -30.38
N GLU A 580 -13.31 -2.23 -31.10
CA GLU A 580 -12.17 -3.14 -30.92
C GLU A 580 -11.71 -3.22 -29.45
N SER A 581 -11.34 -4.43 -29.00
CA SER A 581 -10.98 -4.69 -27.60
C SER A 581 -9.84 -3.81 -27.08
N MET A 582 -8.85 -3.46 -27.92
CA MET A 582 -7.73 -2.60 -27.51
C MET A 582 -8.20 -1.15 -27.28
N THR A 583 -8.97 -0.60 -28.22
CA THR A 583 -9.61 0.73 -28.12
C THR A 583 -10.58 0.79 -26.94
N LYS A 584 -11.33 -0.28 -26.67
CA LYS A 584 -12.19 -0.40 -25.49
C LYS A 584 -11.40 -0.33 -24.18
N GLU A 585 -10.30 -1.07 -24.05
CA GLU A 585 -9.44 -1.00 -22.85
C GLU A 585 -8.75 0.37 -22.70
N GLU A 586 -8.42 1.03 -23.81
CA GLU A 586 -7.89 2.40 -23.81
C GLU A 586 -8.88 3.41 -23.19
N ILE A 587 -10.12 3.46 -23.69
CA ILE A 587 -11.14 4.41 -23.24
C ILE A 587 -11.66 4.09 -21.83
N VAL A 588 -11.80 2.80 -21.48
CA VAL A 588 -12.08 2.39 -20.09
C VAL A 588 -10.95 2.82 -19.16
N GLY A 589 -9.69 2.72 -19.61
CA GLY A 589 -8.53 3.25 -18.89
C GLY A 589 -8.61 4.76 -18.63
N TYR A 590 -9.08 5.56 -19.59
CA TYR A 590 -9.31 6.98 -19.39
C TYR A 590 -10.43 7.27 -18.38
N LEU A 591 -11.57 6.56 -18.43
CA LEU A 591 -12.67 6.74 -17.47
C LEU A 591 -12.26 6.39 -16.03
N VAL A 592 -11.50 5.31 -15.86
CA VAL A 592 -10.97 4.86 -14.56
C VAL A 592 -9.99 5.87 -13.99
N LEU A 593 -9.08 6.41 -14.82
CA LEU A 593 -8.12 7.43 -14.38
C LEU A 593 -8.78 8.79 -14.12
N ASP A 594 -9.79 9.20 -14.89
CA ASP A 594 -10.55 10.43 -14.63
C ASP A 594 -11.26 10.37 -13.26
N THR A 595 -11.85 9.21 -12.97
CA THR A 595 -12.54 8.95 -11.71
C THR A 595 -11.58 8.89 -10.52
N ALA A 596 -10.38 8.33 -10.70
CA ALA A 596 -9.35 8.29 -9.67
C ALA A 596 -8.64 9.64 -9.45
N CYS A 597 -8.19 10.30 -10.52
CA CYS A 597 -7.31 11.47 -10.44
C CYS A 597 -8.08 12.78 -10.26
N ARG A 598 -9.11 13.03 -11.09
CA ARG A 598 -9.86 14.30 -11.07
C ARG A 598 -11.03 14.27 -10.10
N ARG A 599 -11.80 13.17 -10.07
CA ARG A 599 -12.96 13.04 -9.16
C ARG A 599 -12.58 12.57 -7.76
N LYS A 600 -11.35 12.08 -7.56
CA LYS A 600 -10.81 11.53 -6.29
C LYS A 600 -11.56 10.29 -5.75
N GLU A 601 -12.43 9.69 -6.56
CA GLU A 601 -13.30 8.56 -6.23
C GLU A 601 -12.61 7.21 -6.50
N LEU A 602 -11.57 6.90 -5.72
CA LEU A 602 -10.77 5.68 -5.89
C LEU A 602 -11.62 4.41 -5.84
N THR A 603 -12.64 4.35 -4.97
CA THR A 603 -13.53 3.19 -4.86
C THR A 603 -14.34 2.97 -6.14
N GLU A 604 -14.90 4.03 -6.73
CA GLU A 604 -15.61 3.93 -8.01
C GLU A 604 -14.67 3.55 -9.14
N ALA A 605 -13.43 4.08 -9.16
CA ALA A 605 -12.43 3.73 -10.17
C ALA A 605 -12.11 2.22 -10.18
N PHE A 606 -11.94 1.58 -9.01
CA PHE A 606 -11.78 0.11 -8.93
C PHE A 606 -13.04 -0.66 -9.36
N ILE A 607 -14.24 -0.17 -9.04
CA ILE A 607 -15.51 -0.78 -9.48
C ILE A 607 -15.64 -0.71 -11.01
N LEU A 608 -15.34 0.44 -11.62
CA LEU A 608 -15.37 0.63 -13.07
C LEU A 608 -14.34 -0.27 -13.78
N ALA A 609 -13.11 -0.34 -13.27
CA ALA A 609 -12.07 -1.22 -13.79
C ALA A 609 -12.51 -2.69 -13.78
N LYS A 610 -13.15 -3.16 -12.70
CA LYS A 610 -13.69 -4.52 -12.61
C LYS A 610 -14.93 -4.74 -13.47
N LYS A 611 -15.87 -3.78 -13.52
CA LYS A 611 -17.11 -3.84 -14.31
C LYS A 611 -16.82 -4.04 -15.80
N TYR A 612 -15.83 -3.32 -16.33
CA TYR A 612 -15.40 -3.43 -17.72
C TYR A 612 -14.28 -4.47 -17.95
N ARG A 613 -13.88 -5.23 -16.91
CA ARG A 613 -12.81 -6.26 -16.94
C ARG A 613 -11.47 -5.75 -17.50
N LEU A 614 -11.09 -4.51 -17.18
CA LEU A 614 -9.85 -3.87 -17.63
C LEU A 614 -8.63 -4.73 -17.24
N ARG A 615 -7.72 -5.01 -18.19
CA ARG A 615 -6.52 -5.84 -17.99
C ARG A 615 -5.22 -5.02 -17.88
N SER A 616 -5.28 -3.70 -18.12
CA SER A 616 -4.12 -2.82 -18.10
C SER A 616 -3.45 -2.71 -16.72
N GLY A 617 -2.41 -3.53 -16.50
CA GLY A 617 -1.59 -3.50 -15.27
C GLY A 617 -0.94 -2.14 -14.97
N LYS A 618 -0.75 -1.29 -15.98
CA LYS A 618 -0.30 0.10 -15.79
C LYS A 618 -1.36 0.96 -15.08
N VAL A 619 -2.63 0.85 -15.45
CA VAL A 619 -3.72 1.60 -14.80
C VAL A 619 -3.86 1.15 -13.34
N TYR A 620 -3.84 -0.15 -13.05
CA TYR A 620 -3.82 -0.63 -11.66
C TYR A 620 -2.56 -0.17 -10.91
N ALA A 621 -1.38 -0.10 -11.54
CA ALA A 621 -0.19 0.41 -10.90
C ALA A 621 -0.31 1.90 -10.52
N VAL A 622 -1.03 2.72 -11.30
CA VAL A 622 -1.35 4.12 -10.99
C VAL A 622 -2.39 4.21 -9.87
N LEU A 623 -3.47 3.41 -9.94
CA LEU A 623 -4.46 3.33 -8.85
C LEU A 623 -3.80 2.93 -7.52
N HIS A 624 -2.91 1.94 -7.53
CA HIS A 624 -2.13 1.56 -6.35
C HIS A 624 -1.13 2.64 -5.91
N ALA A 625 -0.60 3.47 -6.80
CA ALA A 625 0.26 4.58 -6.40
C ALA A 625 -0.56 5.67 -5.68
N LEU A 626 -1.76 5.99 -6.18
CA LEU A 626 -2.70 6.92 -5.54
C LEU A 626 -3.16 6.42 -4.16
N VAL A 627 -3.60 5.16 -4.05
CA VAL A 627 -4.05 4.52 -2.79
C VAL A 627 -3.00 4.53 -1.66
N HIS A 628 -1.70 4.63 -2.00
CA HIS A 628 -0.60 4.64 -1.03
C HIS A 628 0.12 5.99 -0.93
N ASP A 629 -0.44 7.07 -1.48
CA ASP A 629 0.20 8.40 -1.60
C ASP A 629 1.63 8.34 -2.19
N ASN A 630 1.92 7.32 -3.01
CA ASN A 630 3.28 6.98 -3.42
C ASN A 630 3.72 7.79 -4.65
N TRP A 631 4.06 9.05 -4.40
CA TRP A 631 4.53 10.01 -5.40
C TRP A 631 5.68 9.50 -6.27
N VAL A 632 6.71 8.87 -5.68
CA VAL A 632 7.88 8.37 -6.43
C VAL A 632 7.46 7.32 -7.46
N ARG A 633 6.52 6.43 -7.10
CA ARG A 633 5.94 5.45 -8.03
C ARG A 633 5.01 6.12 -9.05
N PHE A 634 4.22 7.10 -8.64
CA PHE A 634 3.30 7.85 -9.51
C PHE A 634 4.04 8.62 -10.62
N ARG A 635 5.05 9.43 -10.24
CA ARG A 635 5.91 10.18 -11.17
C ARG A 635 6.61 9.26 -12.16
N LYS A 636 7.15 8.12 -11.69
CA LYS A 636 7.74 7.11 -12.60
C LYS A 636 6.70 6.55 -13.58
N LEU A 637 5.51 6.20 -13.10
CA LEU A 637 4.44 5.68 -13.94
C LEU A 637 3.93 6.70 -14.96
N LYS A 638 3.94 8.02 -14.65
CA LYS A 638 3.59 9.09 -15.60
C LYS A 638 4.43 9.02 -16.88
N GLY A 639 5.73 8.68 -16.76
CA GLY A 639 6.63 8.44 -17.89
C GLY A 639 6.55 7.03 -18.52
N GLU A 640 5.82 6.09 -17.92
CA GLU A 640 5.63 4.74 -18.46
C GLU A 640 4.28 4.54 -19.19
N VAL A 641 3.28 5.40 -18.98
CA VAL A 641 1.96 5.36 -19.65
C VAL A 641 1.94 6.12 -21.00
N ASP A 642 0.84 6.03 -21.77
CA ASP A 642 0.62 6.89 -22.94
C ASP A 642 0.29 8.34 -22.53
N GLY A 643 0.65 9.31 -23.39
CA GLY A 643 0.53 10.74 -23.09
C GLY A 643 -0.87 11.20 -22.67
N HIS A 644 -1.93 10.62 -23.25
CA HIS A 644 -3.30 10.88 -22.82
C HIS A 644 -3.56 10.45 -21.35
N LYS A 645 -3.00 9.31 -20.89
CA LYS A 645 -3.10 8.89 -19.48
C LYS A 645 -2.24 9.77 -18.58
N ALA A 646 -1.07 10.21 -19.05
CA ALA A 646 -0.24 11.17 -18.33
C ALA A 646 -0.96 12.52 -18.11
N ARG A 647 -1.71 13.02 -19.11
CA ARG A 647 -2.55 14.22 -18.99
C ARG A 647 -3.71 14.08 -17.99
N ILE A 648 -4.29 12.88 -17.85
CA ILE A 648 -5.31 12.63 -16.81
C ILE A 648 -4.65 12.49 -15.42
N MET A 649 -3.42 11.97 -15.34
CA MET A 649 -2.65 11.91 -14.08
C MET A 649 -2.30 13.29 -13.54
N GLU A 650 -2.15 14.32 -14.39
CA GLU A 650 -1.86 15.70 -13.97
C GLU A 650 -2.92 16.28 -13.00
N PHE A 651 -4.18 15.83 -13.06
CA PHE A 651 -5.22 16.26 -12.11
C PHE A 651 -5.00 15.85 -10.65
N ALA A 652 -4.14 14.86 -10.37
CA ALA A 652 -3.80 14.42 -9.01
C ALA A 652 -2.38 14.81 -8.59
N GLU A 653 -1.64 15.51 -9.45
CA GLU A 653 -0.20 15.72 -9.27
C GLU A 653 0.09 16.61 -8.05
N ASP A 654 -0.65 17.71 -7.91
CA ASP A 654 -0.48 18.65 -6.80
C ASP A 654 -0.92 18.07 -5.45
N ASP A 655 -1.98 17.26 -5.39
CA ASP A 655 -2.40 16.57 -4.16
C ASP A 655 -1.30 15.61 -3.66
N MET A 656 -0.76 14.77 -4.55
CA MET A 656 0.32 13.84 -4.18
C MET A 656 1.61 14.57 -3.80
N ARG A 657 1.90 15.71 -4.45
CA ARG A 657 3.02 16.59 -4.13
C ARG A 657 2.84 17.27 -2.76
N ILE A 658 1.62 17.72 -2.43
CA ILE A 658 1.25 18.23 -1.10
C ILE A 658 1.49 17.16 -0.03
N THR A 659 1.06 15.91 -0.24
CA THR A 659 1.30 14.81 0.71
C THR A 659 2.80 14.51 0.84
N THR A 660 3.56 14.60 -0.25
CA THR A 660 5.03 14.46 -0.25
C THR A 660 5.71 15.57 0.57
N LEU A 661 5.33 16.83 0.37
CA LEU A 661 5.84 17.97 1.15
C LEU A 661 5.49 17.83 2.65
N LYS A 662 4.27 17.36 2.98
CA LYS A 662 3.87 17.03 4.36
C LYS A 662 4.72 15.90 4.96
N ALA A 663 5.11 14.90 4.16
CA ALA A 663 6.02 13.83 4.60
C ALA A 663 7.45 14.34 4.86
N PHE A 664 7.98 15.21 3.99
CA PHE A 664 9.25 15.92 4.22
C PHE A 664 9.21 16.73 5.53
N GLY A 665 8.14 17.50 5.73
CA GLY A 665 7.87 18.30 6.95
C GLY A 665 7.90 17.50 8.26
N ARG A 666 7.44 16.24 8.23
CA ARG A 666 7.44 15.34 9.39
C ARG A 666 8.76 14.59 9.59
N THR A 667 9.49 14.33 8.51
CA THR A 667 10.65 13.41 8.51
C THR A 667 11.97 14.13 8.75
N TYR A 668 12.24 15.24 8.06
CA TYR A 668 13.56 15.90 8.07
C TYR A 668 13.63 17.13 8.97
N MET A 669 14.84 17.54 9.36
CA MET A 669 15.09 18.82 10.05
C MET A 669 15.62 19.86 9.05
N SER A 670 16.54 19.43 8.18
CA SER A 670 16.95 20.14 6.97
C SER A 670 17.17 19.15 5.80
N VAL A 671 17.13 19.66 4.57
CA VAL A 671 17.25 18.91 3.30
C VAL A 671 17.99 19.78 2.28
N ARG A 672 18.82 19.21 1.39
CA ARG A 672 19.45 20.01 0.30
C ARG A 672 18.41 20.40 -0.76
N VAL A 673 18.53 21.62 -1.31
CA VAL A 673 17.58 22.18 -2.30
C VAL A 673 17.45 21.24 -3.51
N ASP A 674 18.56 20.88 -4.16
CA ASP A 674 18.55 19.99 -5.34
C ASP A 674 17.94 18.61 -5.06
N PHE A 675 18.02 18.10 -3.83
CA PHE A 675 17.34 16.85 -3.46
C PHE A 675 15.83 17.04 -3.26
N LEU A 676 15.41 18.17 -2.68
CA LEU A 676 13.99 18.50 -2.55
C LEU A 676 13.37 18.69 -3.93
N GLU A 677 13.96 19.54 -4.78
CA GLU A 677 13.48 19.82 -6.14
C GLU A 677 13.45 18.55 -7.00
N ALA A 678 14.51 17.74 -6.98
CA ALA A 678 14.54 16.46 -7.70
C ALA A 678 13.51 15.44 -7.20
N MET A 679 13.06 15.55 -5.95
CA MET A 679 12.02 14.69 -5.36
C MET A 679 10.61 15.24 -5.53
N THR A 680 10.39 16.55 -5.62
CA THR A 680 9.05 17.17 -5.80
C THR A 680 8.70 17.56 -7.24
N ASP A 681 9.68 17.58 -8.15
CA ASP A 681 9.53 18.01 -9.55
C ASP A 681 9.04 19.46 -9.71
N ILE A 682 9.40 20.32 -8.74
CA ILE A 682 9.07 21.75 -8.67
C ILE A 682 10.26 22.48 -8.04
N THR A 683 10.57 23.71 -8.50
CA THR A 683 11.69 24.51 -8.01
C THR A 683 11.38 25.21 -6.67
N TRP A 684 12.41 25.54 -5.88
CA TRP A 684 12.26 26.19 -4.58
C TRP A 684 11.36 27.44 -4.59
N PRO A 685 11.49 28.40 -5.55
CA PRO A 685 10.60 29.56 -5.61
C PRO A 685 9.12 29.19 -5.81
N GLU A 686 8.83 28.14 -6.57
CA GLU A 686 7.47 27.64 -6.81
C GLU A 686 6.92 26.89 -5.58
N ILE A 687 7.75 26.14 -4.84
CA ILE A 687 7.37 25.56 -3.54
C ILE A 687 6.97 26.68 -2.57
N GLN A 688 7.79 27.74 -2.48
CA GLN A 688 7.54 28.87 -1.59
C GLN A 688 6.30 29.69 -2.00
N LYS A 689 6.05 29.86 -3.31
CA LYS A 689 4.91 30.64 -3.85
C LYS A 689 3.58 29.89 -3.81
N ASN A 690 3.56 28.60 -4.19
CA ASN A 690 2.32 27.88 -4.47
C ASN A 690 1.89 26.95 -3.32
N TYR A 691 2.76 26.63 -2.37
CA TYR A 691 2.52 25.64 -1.32
C TYR A 691 2.71 26.19 0.12
N GLU A 692 2.95 27.49 0.27
CA GLU A 692 3.09 28.24 1.53
C GLU A 692 3.94 27.54 2.62
N CYS A 693 4.96 26.79 2.19
CA CYS A 693 5.80 26.03 3.10
C CYS A 693 6.66 26.99 3.93
N GLY A 694 6.33 27.12 5.23
CA GLY A 694 7.05 27.95 6.22
C GLY A 694 8.47 27.47 6.57
N TRP A 695 9.18 26.93 5.58
CA TRP A 695 10.57 26.47 5.65
C TRP A 695 11.50 27.59 5.21
N GLN A 696 12.74 27.61 5.70
CA GLN A 696 13.70 28.69 5.42
C GLN A 696 14.91 28.15 4.66
N ARG A 697 15.39 28.88 3.64
CA ARG A 697 16.58 28.51 2.86
C ARG A 697 17.82 29.19 3.43
N GLU A 698 18.83 28.39 3.79
CA GLU A 698 20.16 28.80 4.21
C GLU A 698 21.18 28.18 3.24
N GLY A 699 21.59 28.94 2.22
CA GLY A 699 22.47 28.46 1.14
C GLY A 699 21.79 27.36 0.31
N ASP A 700 22.42 26.18 0.25
CA ASP A 700 21.92 25.00 -0.46
C ASP A 700 21.03 24.10 0.41
N LEU A 701 20.71 24.52 1.63
CA LEU A 701 19.89 23.78 2.59
C LEU A 701 18.56 24.48 2.85
N VAL A 702 17.48 23.70 2.82
CA VAL A 702 16.16 24.06 3.33
C VAL A 702 16.06 23.58 4.76
N ILE A 703 15.89 24.49 5.71
CA ILE A 703 15.54 24.19 7.11
C ILE A 703 14.02 24.06 7.21
N ILE A 704 13.60 22.83 7.47
CA ILE A 704 12.20 22.40 7.57
C ILE A 704 11.70 22.51 9.01
N ARG A 705 12.56 22.25 10.01
CA ARG A 705 12.26 22.40 11.44
C ARG A 705 13.49 22.91 12.18
N LYS A 706 13.36 24.05 12.86
CA LYS A 706 14.39 24.56 13.80
C LYS A 706 14.25 23.85 15.14
N VAL A 707 15.37 23.33 15.66
CA VAL A 707 15.43 22.78 17.02
C VAL A 707 15.25 23.94 18.00
N LYS A 708 14.12 23.96 18.74
CA LYS A 708 14.03 24.81 19.93
C LYS A 708 15.07 24.32 20.92
N GLY A 709 16.12 25.11 21.15
CA GLY A 709 17.09 24.82 22.20
C GLY A 709 16.38 24.66 23.54
N LYS A 710 16.88 23.75 24.39
CA LYS A 710 16.52 23.80 25.81
C LYS A 710 16.89 25.19 26.33
N ALA A 711 16.00 25.83 27.08
CA ALA A 711 16.42 26.94 27.93
C ALA A 711 17.56 26.42 28.82
N GLN A 712 18.66 27.18 28.90
CA GLN A 712 19.66 26.94 29.93
C GLN A 712 19.00 27.26 31.28
N ALA A 713 19.19 26.35 32.24
CA ALA A 713 18.62 26.43 33.58
C ALA A 713 19.47 27.33 34.49
#